data_AF-A0A258B3L3-F1
#
_entry.id   AF-A0A258B3L3-F1
#
_cell.length_a   1.000
_cell.length_b   1.000
_cell.length_c   1.000
_cell.angle_alpha   90.00
_cell.angle_beta   90.00
_cell.angle_gamma   90.00
#
_symmetry.space_group_name_H-M   'P 1'
#
loop_
_entity.id
_entity.type
_entity.pdbx_description
1 polymer ?
#
loop_
_entity_poly.entity_id
_entity_poly.type
_entity_poly.pdbx_seq_one_letter_code
_entity_poly.pdbx_strand_id
1 'polypeptide(L)'
;MIPASIPRQLSGQIEQDFFRLRDEALNWLARWCAAPPAAGPADAAGKEWSDFNVHDPGVQITEVICHALTELAYRARVPVGVVLQNERGKIQWEEGAMFAPPDILPMNPLTAADYRKLLLDRFHQIYQVWLQPDVNGHHWIWLFLHAIPAAEREQVRQSAQELLEQQRNLGEHFTVLTAPDITLSGELVPPSSQLEKLYEAAQQVITTQPSFVTIVARKQAGHSLSDILTGPLLQHGTLADESLSPLPDWDQAQAHILAALSQITGTTTHGVSFGCTLPLNPLQAPPPPAPGALHGPFQPCGVSTLTPGAFTTTEPTDANLHFQSMGYPPPPPSRKLLRNPGWMMPVPEPTWQRKDLPEFHPLQQSFPPNYGLGPDELPLAATPLRRAQVQQLRGYLLHFEQMMRNYLAQLVHLPSLFSVRPQQQTYFAQTVYAVPEVMPLLKGFNSEGLNLSPSATLSLEAAYRRNRVNPYRRQLVEAGESPQEFARRRHRFLDHLLARFGESFGLAEGATYETAHNKELLLRHLPELGRRRATAAEIGRGAGRTCLSSGLEEKIRHLLQRDRAGPDEPKHTPFYYLVENGLLASAEHDDGAFELTHVLVNWTGNSLNPPFEQYVEALIEEHSGAHLCHVFRWFDPGERAEDAACFRGFLANYKAWRRTRLNPAAAAKATVSARMKAQAATDGLKSWLKQPQPLPTPVAAP
;
A
#
# COMPACT_ATOMS: atom_id res chain seq x y z
N MET A 1 9.53 -15.38 44.42
CA MET A 1 10.74 -14.56 44.16
C MET A 1 10.45 -13.70 42.94
N ILE A 2 10.55 -12.38 43.06
CA ILE A 2 10.42 -11.47 41.91
C ILE A 2 11.74 -11.53 41.14
N PRO A 3 11.77 -11.84 39.82
CA PRO A 3 13.01 -11.93 39.06
C PRO A 3 13.82 -10.63 39.13
N ALA A 4 15.14 -10.76 39.19
CA ALA A 4 16.10 -9.67 39.42
C ALA A 4 16.10 -8.55 38.35
N SER A 5 15.34 -8.71 37.27
CA SER A 5 15.21 -7.78 36.15
C SER A 5 14.13 -6.71 36.32
N ILE A 6 13.35 -6.72 37.41
CA ILE A 6 12.22 -5.79 37.60
C ILE A 6 12.67 -4.51 38.35
N PRO A 7 12.42 -3.29 37.81
CA PRO A 7 12.75 -2.04 38.51
C PRO A 7 12.01 -1.90 39.86
N ARG A 8 12.68 -1.37 40.90
CA ARG A 8 12.15 -1.25 42.27
C ARG A 8 10.85 -0.43 42.41
N GLN A 9 10.56 0.49 41.49
CA GLN A 9 9.28 1.23 41.49
C GLN A 9 8.13 0.33 41.00
N LEU A 10 8.39 -0.54 40.02
CA LEU A 10 7.42 -1.51 39.53
C LEU A 10 7.15 -2.60 40.58
N SER A 11 8.12 -2.96 41.42
CA SER A 11 7.88 -3.96 42.49
C SER A 11 6.85 -3.49 43.53
N GLY A 12 6.84 -2.20 43.91
CA GLY A 12 5.86 -1.67 44.85
C GLY A 12 4.44 -1.60 44.26
N GLN A 13 4.32 -1.32 42.96
CA GLN A 13 3.02 -1.33 42.28
C GLN A 13 2.48 -2.75 42.05
N ILE A 14 3.36 -3.71 41.70
CA ILE A 14 3.00 -5.13 41.56
C ILE A 14 2.45 -5.68 42.88
N GLU A 15 3.09 -5.33 44.00
CA GLU A 15 2.63 -5.73 45.33
C GLU A 15 1.24 -5.15 45.66
N GLN A 16 1.00 -3.87 45.36
CA GLN A 16 -0.32 -3.25 45.51
C GLN A 16 -1.38 -3.90 44.61
N ASP A 17 -1.03 -4.17 43.35
CA ASP A 17 -1.91 -4.84 42.38
C ASP A 17 -2.30 -6.25 42.89
N PHE A 18 -1.36 -6.99 43.50
CA PHE A 18 -1.64 -8.29 44.11
C PHE A 18 -2.64 -8.20 45.26
N PHE A 19 -2.38 -7.35 46.26
CA PHE A 19 -3.29 -7.23 47.42
C PHE A 19 -4.68 -6.76 47.00
N ARG A 20 -4.75 -5.84 46.04
CA ARG A 20 -6.02 -5.39 45.48
C ARG A 20 -6.80 -6.53 44.79
N LEU A 21 -6.14 -7.32 43.94
CA LEU A 21 -6.75 -8.47 43.26
C LEU A 21 -7.21 -9.53 44.26
N ARG A 22 -6.39 -9.81 45.28
CA ARG A 22 -6.70 -10.73 46.36
C ARG A 22 -7.94 -10.29 47.12
N ASP A 23 -7.99 -9.04 47.56
CA ASP A 23 -9.12 -8.52 48.33
C ASP A 23 -10.40 -8.50 47.47
N GLU A 24 -10.30 -8.17 46.18
CA GLU A 24 -11.42 -8.26 45.26
C GLU A 24 -11.93 -9.70 45.09
N ALA A 25 -11.02 -10.67 44.93
CA ALA A 25 -11.36 -12.08 44.81
C ALA A 25 -12.05 -12.62 46.08
N LEU A 26 -11.50 -12.32 47.27
CA LEU A 26 -12.09 -12.74 48.54
C LEU A 26 -13.45 -12.08 48.79
N ASN A 27 -13.59 -10.79 48.48
CA ASN A 27 -14.88 -10.10 48.57
C ASN A 27 -15.90 -10.63 47.56
N TRP A 28 -15.46 -11.05 46.37
CA TRP A 28 -16.33 -11.71 45.40
C TRP A 28 -16.79 -13.08 45.92
N LEU A 29 -15.88 -13.90 46.44
CA LEU A 29 -16.20 -15.20 47.03
C LEU A 29 -17.15 -15.06 48.22
N ALA A 30 -16.88 -14.14 49.15
CA ALA A 30 -17.75 -13.89 50.30
C ALA A 30 -19.16 -13.45 49.88
N ARG A 31 -19.29 -12.59 48.86
CA ARG A 31 -20.59 -12.19 48.31
C ARG A 31 -21.31 -13.34 47.60
N TRP A 32 -20.58 -14.13 46.82
CA TRP A 32 -21.13 -15.30 46.14
C TRP A 32 -21.66 -16.32 47.16
N CYS A 33 -20.93 -16.54 48.25
CA CYS A 33 -21.36 -17.39 49.35
C CYS A 33 -22.56 -16.83 50.14
N ALA A 34 -22.67 -15.51 50.26
CA ALA A 34 -23.76 -14.83 50.97
C ALA A 34 -25.04 -14.61 50.12
N ALA A 35 -25.00 -14.80 48.80
CA ALA A 35 -26.11 -14.49 47.91
C ALA A 35 -27.33 -15.42 48.13
N PRO A 36 -28.57 -14.89 48.15
CA PRO A 36 -29.77 -15.73 48.17
C PRO A 36 -29.92 -16.49 46.83
N PRO A 37 -30.43 -17.73 46.83
CA PRO A 37 -30.47 -18.56 45.64
C PRO A 37 -31.36 -17.94 44.56
N ALA A 38 -30.80 -17.67 43.39
CA ALA A 38 -31.56 -17.25 42.22
C ALA A 38 -31.93 -18.50 41.41
N ALA A 39 -32.97 -19.22 41.85
CA ALA A 39 -33.68 -20.28 41.11
C ALA A 39 -32.85 -21.07 40.07
N GLY A 40 -31.76 -21.72 40.48
CA GLY A 40 -30.95 -22.57 39.61
C GLY A 40 -30.05 -23.56 40.37
N PRO A 41 -29.73 -24.74 39.79
CA PRO A 41 -28.97 -25.80 40.45
C PRO A 41 -27.47 -25.49 40.72
N ALA A 42 -26.95 -24.36 40.21
CA ALA A 42 -25.56 -23.93 40.42
C ALA A 42 -25.33 -23.15 41.73
N ASP A 43 -26.41 -22.75 42.44
CA ASP A 43 -26.35 -21.82 43.58
C ASP A 43 -26.31 -22.50 44.97
N ALA A 44 -26.28 -23.84 45.03
CA ALA A 44 -26.29 -24.56 46.31
C ALA A 44 -24.93 -24.52 47.04
N ALA A 45 -23.82 -24.34 46.32
CA ALA A 45 -22.47 -24.36 46.89
C ALA A 45 -22.09 -23.09 47.68
N GLY A 46 -22.78 -21.97 47.46
CA GLY A 46 -22.47 -20.71 48.14
C GLY A 46 -22.61 -20.78 49.67
N LYS A 47 -23.53 -21.59 50.19
CA LYS A 47 -23.77 -21.69 51.64
C LYS A 47 -22.78 -22.56 52.42
N GLU A 48 -21.88 -23.29 51.75
CA GLU A 48 -21.04 -24.30 52.41
C GLU A 48 -19.66 -23.77 52.83
N TRP A 49 -19.12 -22.73 52.15
CA TRP A 49 -17.81 -22.17 52.47
C TRP A 49 -17.94 -20.88 53.28
N SER A 50 -17.66 -20.97 54.58
CA SER A 50 -17.82 -19.85 55.54
C SER A 50 -16.50 -19.37 56.16
N ASP A 51 -15.41 -20.11 55.96
CA ASP A 51 -14.08 -19.79 56.49
C ASP A 51 -13.19 -19.21 55.39
N PHE A 52 -12.86 -17.92 55.51
CA PHE A 52 -11.98 -17.20 54.58
C PHE A 52 -10.64 -16.83 55.22
N ASN A 53 -10.21 -17.57 56.24
CA ASN A 53 -8.93 -17.34 56.90
C ASN A 53 -7.75 -17.96 56.13
N VAL A 54 -6.54 -17.48 56.44
CA VAL A 54 -5.27 -17.87 55.77
C VAL A 54 -4.90 -19.36 55.87
N HIS A 55 -5.52 -20.10 56.78
CA HIS A 55 -5.26 -21.52 56.97
C HIS A 55 -6.11 -22.41 56.04
N ASP A 56 -7.16 -21.85 55.42
CA ASP A 56 -8.02 -22.56 54.49
C ASP A 56 -7.28 -22.82 53.16
N PRO A 57 -7.20 -24.09 52.69
CA PRO A 57 -6.54 -24.42 51.43
C PRO A 57 -7.12 -23.73 50.18
N GLY A 58 -8.43 -23.48 50.14
CA GLY A 58 -9.10 -22.76 49.07
C GLY A 58 -8.73 -21.28 49.04
N VAL A 59 -8.55 -20.65 50.21
CA VAL A 59 -8.00 -19.29 50.30
C VAL A 59 -6.56 -19.26 49.78
N GLN A 60 -5.73 -20.23 50.18
CA GLN A 60 -4.34 -20.34 49.68
C GLN A 60 -4.29 -20.55 48.16
N ILE A 61 -5.15 -21.41 47.60
CA ILE A 61 -5.28 -21.59 46.14
C ILE A 61 -5.65 -20.26 45.47
N THR A 62 -6.59 -19.51 46.05
CA THR A 62 -7.04 -18.22 45.54
C THR A 62 -5.91 -17.19 45.53
N GLU A 63 -5.13 -17.11 46.61
CA GLU A 63 -3.96 -16.23 46.72
C GLU A 63 -2.90 -16.57 45.66
N VAL A 64 -2.60 -17.86 45.47
CA VAL A 64 -1.65 -18.31 44.46
C VAL A 64 -2.13 -17.98 43.04
N ILE A 65 -3.44 -18.11 42.75
CA ILE A 65 -4.03 -17.69 41.48
C ILE A 65 -3.94 -16.16 41.32
N CYS A 66 -4.23 -15.38 42.36
CA CYS A 66 -4.12 -13.92 42.34
C CYS A 66 -2.68 -13.46 42.05
N HIS A 67 -1.69 -14.14 42.62
CA HIS A 67 -0.28 -13.89 42.33
C HIS A 67 0.03 -14.12 40.84
N ALA A 68 -0.41 -15.24 40.28
CA ALA A 68 -0.17 -15.54 38.87
C ALA A 68 -0.92 -14.57 37.92
N LEU A 69 -2.14 -14.15 38.27
CA LEU A 69 -2.88 -13.11 37.52
C LEU A 69 -2.16 -11.76 37.57
N THR A 70 -1.54 -11.41 38.71
CA THR A 70 -0.72 -10.19 38.84
C THR A 70 0.47 -10.24 37.88
N GLU A 71 1.12 -11.40 37.75
CA GLU A 71 2.21 -11.61 36.79
C GLU A 71 1.73 -11.48 35.33
N LEU A 72 0.54 -12.02 35.00
CA LEU A 72 -0.06 -11.83 33.67
C LEU A 72 -0.35 -10.36 33.38
N ALA A 73 -0.95 -9.65 34.34
CA ALA A 73 -1.24 -8.22 34.20
C ALA A 73 0.05 -7.40 34.01
N TYR A 74 1.12 -7.76 34.71
CA TYR A 74 2.44 -7.17 34.52
C TYR A 74 2.96 -7.41 33.09
N ARG A 75 2.89 -8.65 32.58
CA ARG A 75 3.30 -8.95 31.19
C ARG A 75 2.41 -8.28 30.13
N ALA A 76 1.13 -8.05 30.44
CA ALA A 76 0.21 -7.34 29.55
C ALA A 76 0.59 -5.86 29.36
N ARG A 77 1.36 -5.27 30.30
CA ARG A 77 1.85 -3.88 30.25
C ARG A 77 3.17 -3.74 29.47
N VAL A 78 3.69 -4.83 28.89
CA VAL A 78 4.90 -4.77 28.05
C VAL A 78 4.67 -3.81 26.88
N PRO A 79 5.63 -2.91 26.56
CA PRO A 79 5.47 -1.97 25.46
C PRO A 79 5.10 -2.67 24.16
N VAL A 80 4.12 -2.12 23.44
CA VAL A 80 3.61 -2.72 22.19
C VAL A 80 4.73 -3.00 21.18
N GLY A 81 5.75 -2.14 21.11
CA GLY A 81 6.91 -2.32 20.23
C GLY A 81 7.73 -3.59 20.53
N VAL A 82 7.70 -4.10 21.76
CA VAL A 82 8.36 -5.36 22.15
C VAL A 82 7.47 -6.56 21.79
N VAL A 83 6.16 -6.43 22.04
CA VAL A 83 5.17 -7.47 21.66
C VAL A 83 5.17 -7.70 20.15
N LEU A 84 5.32 -6.63 19.36
CA LEU A 84 5.35 -6.66 17.88
C LEU A 84 6.62 -7.27 17.26
N GLN A 85 7.65 -7.57 18.05
CA GLN A 85 8.87 -8.18 17.54
C GLN A 85 8.64 -9.64 17.15
N ASN A 86 9.47 -10.15 16.24
CA ASN A 86 9.63 -11.58 15.98
C ASN A 86 10.71 -12.21 16.88
N GLU A 87 11.03 -13.49 16.67
CA GLU A 87 12.02 -14.22 17.48
C GLU A 87 13.44 -13.64 17.39
N ARG A 88 13.71 -12.83 16.36
CA ARG A 88 14.99 -12.13 16.14
C ARG A 88 14.99 -10.71 16.69
N GLY A 89 13.95 -10.30 17.43
CA GLY A 89 13.82 -8.95 17.99
C GLY A 89 13.47 -7.87 16.96
N LYS A 90 13.00 -8.24 15.76
CA LYS A 90 12.63 -7.29 14.69
C LYS A 90 11.13 -7.21 14.51
N ILE A 91 10.59 -6.02 14.31
CA ILE A 91 9.19 -5.82 13.92
C ILE A 91 9.05 -6.05 12.41
N GLN A 92 8.07 -6.85 12.02
CA GLN A 92 7.71 -7.09 10.61
C GLN A 92 6.59 -6.13 10.19
N TRP A 93 6.96 -4.89 9.88
CA TRP A 93 6.02 -3.79 9.60
C TRP A 93 5.04 -4.09 8.46
N GLU A 94 5.56 -4.52 7.31
CA GLU A 94 4.75 -4.87 6.12
C GLU A 94 3.78 -6.02 6.40
N GLU A 95 4.21 -7.00 7.21
CA GLU A 95 3.34 -8.12 7.58
C GLU A 95 2.19 -7.65 8.47
N GLY A 96 2.35 -6.59 9.26
CA GLY A 96 1.27 -6.02 10.07
C GLY A 96 0.39 -4.99 9.35
N ALA A 97 0.54 -4.84 8.03
CA ALA A 97 -0.02 -3.72 7.26
C ALA A 97 0.33 -2.35 7.89
N MET A 98 1.58 -2.19 8.36
CA MET A 98 2.10 -0.95 8.92
C MET A 98 3.11 -0.35 7.94
N PHE A 99 2.65 0.54 7.07
CA PHE A 99 3.46 1.12 6.00
C PHE A 99 4.08 2.46 6.44
N ALA A 100 5.27 2.78 5.91
CA ALA A 100 5.85 4.09 6.15
C ALA A 100 5.11 5.16 5.32
N PRO A 101 5.12 6.43 5.76
CA PRO A 101 4.42 7.52 5.08
C PRO A 101 4.68 7.61 3.56
N PRO A 102 5.91 7.49 3.03
CA PRO A 102 6.15 7.58 1.58
C PRO A 102 5.72 6.35 0.78
N ASP A 103 5.44 5.24 1.45
CA ASP A 103 4.98 4.04 0.78
C ASP A 103 3.47 4.13 0.55
N ILE A 104 2.72 4.72 1.50
CA ILE A 104 1.25 4.68 1.51
C ILE A 104 0.56 6.01 1.16
N LEU A 105 1.18 7.16 1.43
CA LEU A 105 0.54 8.47 1.20
C LEU A 105 0.66 8.98 -0.25
N PRO A 106 1.83 8.82 -0.93
CA PRO A 106 1.96 9.32 -2.28
C PRO A 106 1.08 8.58 -3.28
N MET A 107 0.52 9.35 -4.20
CA MET A 107 -0.34 8.87 -5.29
C MET A 107 0.36 9.09 -6.62
N ASN A 108 -0.01 8.34 -7.65
CA ASN A 108 0.42 8.72 -9.00
C ASN A 108 -0.18 10.07 -9.40
N PRO A 109 0.47 10.81 -10.33
CA PRO A 109 0.00 12.12 -10.73
C PRO A 109 -1.44 12.08 -11.25
N LEU A 110 -2.28 12.99 -10.76
CA LEU A 110 -3.68 13.10 -11.17
C LEU A 110 -4.00 14.50 -11.69
N THR A 111 -3.45 15.53 -11.05
CA THR A 111 -3.70 16.92 -11.42
C THR A 111 -2.64 17.46 -12.37
N ALA A 112 -2.95 18.54 -13.07
CA ALA A 112 -1.96 19.29 -13.86
C ALA A 112 -0.75 19.72 -12.99
N ALA A 113 -0.98 20.10 -11.74
CA ALA A 113 0.09 20.45 -10.80
C ALA A 113 1.00 19.24 -10.49
N ASP A 114 0.43 18.06 -10.30
CA ASP A 114 1.20 16.83 -10.07
C ASP A 114 2.09 16.46 -11.26
N TYR A 115 1.56 16.54 -12.48
CA TYR A 115 2.34 16.30 -13.70
C TYR A 115 3.48 17.32 -13.85
N ARG A 116 3.23 18.60 -13.53
CA ARG A 116 4.28 19.64 -13.48
C ARG A 116 5.35 19.29 -12.46
N LYS A 117 4.97 18.95 -11.22
CA LYS A 117 5.90 18.55 -10.15
C LYS A 117 6.76 17.35 -10.58
N LEU A 118 6.14 16.33 -11.18
CA LEU A 118 6.84 15.13 -11.66
C LEU A 118 7.87 15.46 -12.73
N LEU A 119 7.47 16.19 -13.78
CA LEU A 119 8.36 16.55 -14.89
C LEU A 119 9.50 17.45 -14.42
N LEU A 120 9.18 18.46 -13.61
CA LEU A 120 10.20 19.29 -12.99
C LEU A 120 11.15 18.38 -12.23
N ASP A 121 10.71 17.60 -11.26
CA ASP A 121 11.58 16.77 -10.42
C ASP A 121 12.49 15.81 -11.19
N ARG A 122 12.01 15.19 -12.27
CA ARG A 122 12.79 14.20 -13.04
C ARG A 122 13.78 14.81 -14.04
N PHE A 123 13.53 16.01 -14.54
CA PHE A 123 14.35 16.63 -15.58
C PHE A 123 14.93 17.97 -15.10
N HIS A 124 16.23 18.00 -14.85
CA HIS A 124 16.93 19.22 -14.44
C HIS A 124 17.08 20.24 -15.59
N GLN A 125 16.96 19.79 -16.83
CA GLN A 125 16.95 20.65 -18.03
C GLN A 125 15.67 21.47 -18.16
N ILE A 126 14.59 21.05 -17.50
CA ILE A 126 13.31 21.73 -17.52
C ILE A 126 13.28 22.73 -16.36
N TYR A 127 13.08 24.01 -16.67
CA TYR A 127 12.90 25.04 -15.65
C TYR A 127 11.44 25.39 -15.40
N GLN A 128 10.55 25.15 -16.37
CA GLN A 128 9.12 25.38 -16.25
C GLN A 128 8.32 24.41 -17.15
N VAL A 129 7.10 24.07 -16.72
CA VAL A 129 6.16 23.25 -17.50
C VAL A 129 4.76 23.81 -17.34
N TRP A 130 4.01 23.83 -18.43
CA TRP A 130 2.56 24.08 -18.39
C TRP A 130 1.79 22.96 -19.08
N LEU A 131 0.62 22.65 -18.53
CA LEU A 131 -0.32 21.67 -19.06
C LEU A 131 -1.66 22.36 -19.35
N GLN A 132 -2.26 21.99 -20.48
CA GLN A 132 -3.64 22.32 -20.80
C GLN A 132 -4.41 21.04 -21.11
N PRO A 133 -5.48 20.73 -20.35
CA PRO A 133 -6.41 19.68 -20.73
C PRO A 133 -7.29 20.11 -21.91
N ASP A 134 -7.59 19.18 -22.79
CA ASP A 134 -8.54 19.30 -23.89
C ASP A 134 -9.83 18.51 -23.59
N VAL A 135 -10.86 18.72 -24.40
CA VAL A 135 -12.03 17.82 -24.45
C VAL A 135 -11.55 16.42 -24.88
N ASN A 136 -12.00 15.37 -24.19
CA ASN A 136 -11.66 13.94 -24.41
C ASN A 136 -10.40 13.40 -23.70
N GLY A 137 -9.90 14.07 -22.64
CA GLY A 137 -8.80 13.52 -21.82
C GLY A 137 -7.42 13.59 -22.49
N HIS A 138 -7.32 14.36 -23.58
CA HIS A 138 -6.05 14.71 -24.17
C HIS A 138 -5.42 15.90 -23.45
N HIS A 139 -4.12 15.87 -23.23
CA HIS A 139 -3.37 16.89 -22.53
C HIS A 139 -2.21 17.40 -23.37
N TRP A 140 -2.19 18.70 -23.60
CA TRP A 140 -1.09 19.40 -24.24
C TRP A 140 -0.09 19.88 -23.19
N ILE A 141 1.18 19.58 -23.41
CA ILE A 141 2.25 19.93 -22.47
C ILE A 141 3.33 20.73 -23.19
N TRP A 142 3.68 21.88 -22.61
CA TRP A 142 4.77 22.71 -23.09
C TRP A 142 5.94 22.69 -22.12
N LEU A 143 7.09 22.24 -22.63
CA LEU A 143 8.35 22.19 -21.88
C LEU A 143 9.17 23.45 -22.13
N PHE A 144 9.51 24.15 -21.05
CA PHE A 144 10.41 25.29 -21.08
C PHE A 144 11.78 24.83 -20.59
N LEU A 145 12.74 24.85 -21.51
CA LEU A 145 14.05 24.23 -21.35
C LEU A 145 15.14 25.28 -21.17
N HIS A 146 16.12 24.98 -20.33
CA HIS A 146 17.37 25.73 -20.24
C HIS A 146 18.11 25.76 -21.60
N ALA A 147 19.13 26.62 -21.73
CA ALA A 147 19.91 26.66 -22.97
C ALA A 147 20.70 25.37 -23.15
N ILE A 148 20.13 24.46 -23.94
CA ILE A 148 20.70 23.16 -24.30
C ILE A 148 20.66 22.96 -25.83
N PRO A 149 21.56 22.13 -26.40
CA PRO A 149 21.60 21.84 -27.84
C PRO A 149 20.29 21.25 -28.36
N ALA A 150 19.97 21.51 -29.64
CA ALA A 150 18.73 21.04 -30.26
C ALA A 150 18.52 19.51 -30.19
N ALA A 151 19.60 18.73 -30.33
CA ALA A 151 19.55 17.28 -30.19
C ALA A 151 19.14 16.85 -28.76
N GLU A 152 19.62 17.56 -27.74
CA GLU A 152 19.25 17.32 -26.35
C GLU A 152 17.81 17.78 -26.06
N ARG A 153 17.35 18.89 -26.65
CA ARG A 153 15.95 19.35 -26.56
C ARG A 153 14.98 18.25 -26.99
N GLU A 154 15.24 17.63 -28.13
CA GLU A 154 14.40 16.55 -28.65
C GLU A 154 14.47 15.28 -27.78
N GLN A 155 15.65 14.96 -27.25
CA GLN A 155 15.81 13.84 -26.31
C GLN A 155 15.02 14.06 -25.01
N VAL A 156 15.05 15.26 -24.44
CA VAL A 156 14.27 15.62 -23.25
C VAL A 156 12.77 15.55 -23.54
N ARG A 157 12.32 16.07 -24.69
CA ARG A 157 10.92 15.97 -25.12
C ARG A 157 10.43 14.52 -25.21
N GLN A 158 11.20 13.65 -25.89
CA GLN A 158 10.87 12.23 -26.01
C GLN A 158 10.86 11.52 -24.66
N SER A 159 11.86 11.78 -23.82
CA SER A 159 11.95 11.19 -22.47
C SER A 159 10.80 11.63 -21.57
N ALA A 160 10.37 12.90 -21.68
CA ALA A 160 9.22 13.43 -20.95
C ALA A 160 7.92 12.78 -21.42
N GLN A 161 7.72 12.64 -22.73
CA GLN A 161 6.58 11.91 -23.32
C GLN A 161 6.51 10.47 -22.77
N GLU A 162 7.62 9.73 -22.81
CA GLU A 162 7.69 8.36 -22.30
C GLU A 162 7.38 8.27 -20.80
N LEU A 163 7.86 9.23 -19.99
CA LEU A 163 7.58 9.27 -18.55
C LEU A 163 6.08 9.47 -18.29
N LEU A 164 5.44 10.38 -19.02
CA LEU A 164 4.01 10.66 -18.85
C LEU A 164 3.15 9.48 -19.31
N GLU A 165 3.49 8.86 -20.43
CA GLU A 165 2.81 7.64 -20.89
C GLU A 165 2.92 6.48 -19.87
N GLN A 166 4.03 6.39 -19.14
CA GLN A 166 4.23 5.42 -18.06
C GLN A 166 3.43 5.74 -16.79
N GLN A 167 2.98 6.98 -16.62
CA GLN A 167 2.27 7.44 -15.41
C GLN A 167 0.84 7.90 -15.70
N ARG A 168 0.38 7.79 -16.95
CA ARG A 168 -0.94 8.25 -17.39
C ARG A 168 -2.07 7.55 -16.64
N ASN A 169 -3.18 8.25 -16.43
CA ASN A 169 -4.39 7.61 -15.94
C ASN A 169 -5.19 6.95 -17.08
N LEU A 170 -6.14 6.09 -16.71
CA LEU A 170 -7.10 5.51 -17.64
C LEU A 170 -7.89 6.63 -18.32
N GLY A 171 -7.96 6.59 -19.65
CA GLY A 171 -8.62 7.63 -20.44
C GLY A 171 -7.73 8.83 -20.79
N GLU A 172 -6.54 8.97 -20.22
CA GLU A 172 -5.68 10.13 -20.47
C GLU A 172 -4.62 9.85 -21.54
N HIS A 173 -4.38 10.85 -22.40
CA HIS A 173 -3.32 10.86 -23.41
C HIS A 173 -2.55 12.19 -23.40
N PHE A 174 -1.26 12.15 -23.74
CA PHE A 174 -0.39 13.32 -23.69
C PHE A 174 0.23 13.63 -25.04
N THR A 175 0.35 14.92 -25.37
CA THR A 175 1.24 15.41 -26.42
C THR A 175 2.23 16.41 -25.82
N VAL A 176 3.51 16.03 -25.82
CA VAL A 176 4.60 16.87 -25.32
C VAL A 176 5.26 17.66 -26.44
N LEU A 177 5.24 18.98 -26.28
CA LEU A 177 5.85 19.97 -27.16
C LEU A 177 6.97 20.70 -26.43
N THR A 178 7.97 21.17 -27.19
CA THR A 178 8.95 22.12 -26.68
C THR A 178 8.39 23.53 -26.87
N ALA A 179 8.49 24.37 -25.84
CA ALA A 179 8.06 25.74 -25.94
C ALA A 179 8.94 26.50 -26.96
N PRO A 180 8.35 27.37 -27.78
CA PRO A 180 9.12 28.21 -28.69
C PRO A 180 10.00 29.19 -27.90
N ASP A 181 11.14 29.58 -28.49
CA ASP A 181 12.02 30.57 -27.89
C ASP A 181 11.31 31.94 -27.83
N ILE A 182 11.31 32.56 -26.65
CA ILE A 182 10.72 33.90 -26.44
C ILE A 182 11.74 34.93 -26.91
N THR A 183 11.38 35.74 -27.90
CA THR A 183 12.25 36.82 -28.38
C THR A 183 11.70 38.16 -27.90
N LEU A 184 12.49 38.87 -27.09
CA LEU A 184 12.26 40.26 -26.74
C LEU A 184 13.08 41.13 -27.69
N SER A 185 12.41 41.98 -28.46
CA SER A 185 13.06 42.99 -29.31
C SER A 185 12.60 44.37 -28.88
N GLY A 186 13.51 45.33 -28.83
CA GLY A 186 13.18 46.71 -28.49
C GLY A 186 14.33 47.66 -28.75
N GLU A 187 14.00 48.88 -29.15
CA GLU A 187 14.96 49.98 -29.24
C GLU A 187 15.12 50.59 -27.85
N LEU A 188 16.31 50.41 -27.28
CA LEU A 188 16.68 50.96 -25.99
C LEU A 188 17.79 51.98 -26.21
N VAL A 189 17.63 53.16 -25.59
CA VAL A 189 18.72 54.12 -25.39
C VAL A 189 19.11 54.14 -23.91
N PRO A 190 19.88 53.15 -23.39
CA PRO A 190 20.39 53.22 -22.03
C PRO A 190 21.90 53.55 -22.03
N PRO A 191 22.42 54.21 -20.99
CA PRO A 191 23.84 54.15 -20.70
C PRO A 191 24.22 52.69 -20.40
N SER A 192 25.34 52.24 -20.96
CA SER A 192 25.83 50.86 -20.98
C SER A 192 25.86 50.15 -19.61
N SER A 193 25.86 50.92 -18.52
CA SER A 193 25.89 50.45 -17.12
C SER A 193 24.56 49.92 -16.56
N GLN A 194 23.45 49.98 -17.30
CA GLN A 194 22.13 49.50 -16.84
C GLN A 194 21.61 48.24 -17.55
N LEU A 195 22.35 47.72 -18.55
CA LEU A 195 21.95 46.54 -19.33
C LEU A 195 21.83 45.26 -18.49
N GLU A 196 22.69 45.08 -17.48
CA GLU A 196 22.61 43.94 -16.56
C GLU A 196 21.32 43.93 -15.71
N LYS A 197 20.91 45.09 -15.19
CA LYS A 197 19.67 45.20 -14.40
C LYS A 197 18.42 44.95 -15.24
N LEU A 198 18.47 45.37 -16.50
CA LEU A 198 17.43 45.13 -17.48
C LEU A 198 17.32 43.65 -17.84
N TYR A 199 18.46 42.98 -17.98
CA TYR A 199 18.55 41.53 -18.18
C TYR A 199 18.02 40.76 -16.96
N GLU A 200 18.41 41.14 -15.74
CA GLU A 200 17.92 40.53 -14.50
C GLU A 200 16.40 40.69 -14.34
N ALA A 201 15.85 41.87 -14.60
CA ALA A 201 14.41 42.11 -14.50
C ALA A 201 13.60 41.30 -15.53
N ALA A 202 14.08 41.22 -16.78
CA ALA A 202 13.45 40.40 -17.82
C ALA A 202 13.51 38.90 -17.48
N GLN A 203 14.64 38.41 -16.96
CA GLN A 203 14.74 37.04 -16.46
C GLN A 203 13.80 36.79 -15.27
N GLN A 204 13.72 37.70 -14.31
CA GLN A 204 12.90 37.50 -13.11
C GLN A 204 11.41 37.31 -13.44
N VAL A 205 10.90 38.02 -14.44
CA VAL A 205 9.50 37.89 -14.90
C VAL A 205 9.27 36.60 -15.71
N ILE A 206 10.23 36.18 -16.53
CA ILE A 206 10.07 35.04 -17.46
C ILE A 206 10.48 33.69 -16.83
N THR A 207 11.38 33.69 -15.85
CA THR A 207 12.03 32.47 -15.31
C THR A 207 11.86 32.31 -13.80
N THR A 208 10.69 32.64 -13.23
CA THR A 208 10.43 32.28 -11.83
C THR A 208 10.46 30.75 -11.70
N GLN A 209 11.55 30.22 -11.14
CA GLN A 209 11.77 28.79 -10.98
C GLN A 209 11.14 28.29 -9.66
N PRO A 210 10.41 27.17 -9.68
CA PRO A 210 9.89 26.56 -8.46
C PRO A 210 11.05 26.04 -7.59
N SER A 211 11.02 26.37 -6.29
CA SER A 211 12.05 25.98 -5.34
C SER A 211 11.70 24.71 -4.58
N PHE A 212 12.59 23.71 -4.61
CA PHE A 212 12.44 22.48 -3.83
C PHE A 212 12.76 22.70 -2.36
N VAL A 213 11.92 22.16 -1.48
CA VAL A 213 12.08 22.25 -0.03
C VAL A 213 12.20 20.84 0.57
N THR A 214 12.99 20.68 1.63
CA THR A 214 13.10 19.40 2.35
C THR A 214 11.82 19.11 3.14
N ILE A 215 11.53 17.83 3.37
CA ILE A 215 10.38 17.40 4.19
C ILE A 215 10.50 17.94 5.62
N VAL A 216 11.71 17.94 6.19
CA VAL A 216 11.97 18.50 7.53
C VAL A 216 11.61 19.98 7.61
N ALA A 217 12.02 20.78 6.62
CA ALA A 217 11.71 22.21 6.60
C ALA A 217 10.20 22.46 6.49
N ARG A 218 9.47 21.69 5.67
CA ARG A 218 8.00 21.79 5.62
C ARG A 218 7.32 21.39 6.93
N LYS A 219 7.83 20.36 7.62
CA LYS A 219 7.34 19.97 8.96
C LYS A 219 7.61 21.07 10.00
N GLN A 220 8.78 21.70 9.96
CA GLN A 220 9.12 22.83 10.85
C GLN A 220 8.24 24.06 10.56
N ALA A 221 7.80 24.24 9.31
CA ALA A 221 6.82 25.24 8.93
C ALA A 221 5.36 24.88 9.31
N GLY A 222 5.13 23.76 10.00
CA GLY A 222 3.82 23.38 10.53
C GLY A 222 2.95 22.52 9.61
N HIS A 223 3.45 22.11 8.44
CA HIS A 223 2.70 21.23 7.53
C HIS A 223 2.69 19.77 8.03
N SER A 224 1.56 19.09 7.83
CA SER A 224 1.43 17.67 8.15
C SER A 224 2.16 16.80 7.11
N LEU A 225 2.50 15.55 7.48
CA LEU A 225 3.08 14.60 6.52
C LEU A 225 2.11 14.27 5.37
N SER A 226 0.80 14.28 5.64
CA SER A 226 -0.22 14.09 4.60
C SER A 226 -0.11 15.18 3.55
N ASP A 227 -0.13 16.45 3.95
CA ASP A 227 -0.06 17.59 3.02
C ASP A 227 1.26 17.61 2.24
N ILE A 228 2.35 17.21 2.88
CA ILE A 228 3.69 17.21 2.27
C ILE A 228 3.81 16.12 1.20
N LEU A 229 3.20 14.95 1.43
CA LEU A 229 3.31 13.78 0.57
C LEU A 229 2.11 13.59 -0.36
N THR A 230 1.19 14.55 -0.41
CA THR A 230 0.11 14.60 -1.41
C THR A 230 0.68 14.69 -2.82
N GLY A 231 0.15 13.86 -3.72
CA GLY A 231 0.57 13.78 -5.11
C GLY A 231 1.76 12.84 -5.33
N PRO A 232 2.53 13.03 -6.41
CA PRO A 232 3.59 12.11 -6.79
C PRO A 232 4.80 12.18 -5.88
N LEU A 233 5.39 11.01 -5.59
CA LEU A 233 6.62 10.94 -4.83
C LEU A 233 7.80 11.50 -5.63
N LEU A 234 8.30 12.66 -5.18
CA LEU A 234 9.44 13.38 -5.76
C LEU A 234 10.77 12.88 -5.18
N GLN A 235 11.84 12.90 -5.99
CA GLN A 235 13.16 12.41 -5.59
C GLN A 235 14.04 13.50 -4.96
N HIS A 236 13.78 14.76 -5.29
CA HIS A 236 14.65 15.90 -4.94
C HIS A 236 14.03 16.82 -3.87
N GLY A 237 13.09 16.32 -3.08
CA GLY A 237 12.44 17.06 -1.99
C GLY A 237 10.95 17.19 -2.23
N THR A 238 10.39 18.36 -1.95
CA THR A 238 8.96 18.64 -2.07
C THR A 238 8.75 19.94 -2.83
N LEU A 239 7.68 19.98 -3.62
CA LEU A 239 7.21 21.18 -4.32
C LEU A 239 5.80 21.49 -3.82
N ALA A 240 5.63 22.70 -3.30
CA ALA A 240 4.32 23.19 -2.88
C ALA A 240 3.57 23.75 -4.10
N ASP A 241 2.25 23.63 -4.15
CA ASP A 241 1.47 24.12 -5.30
C ASP A 241 1.60 25.63 -5.48
N GLU A 242 1.79 26.35 -4.39
CA GLU A 242 2.00 27.80 -4.35
C GLU A 242 3.33 28.21 -5.01
N SER A 243 4.30 27.28 -5.10
CA SER A 243 5.56 27.52 -5.81
C SER A 243 5.44 27.35 -7.33
N LEU A 244 4.34 26.76 -7.81
CA LEU A 244 4.08 26.58 -9.22
C LEU A 244 3.40 27.83 -9.76
N SER A 245 4.15 28.68 -10.46
CA SER A 245 3.56 29.87 -11.07
C SER A 245 2.42 29.49 -12.03
N PRO A 246 1.32 30.25 -12.06
CA PRO A 246 0.28 30.06 -13.06
C PRO A 246 0.85 30.28 -14.47
N LEU A 247 0.12 29.84 -15.50
CA LEU A 247 0.43 30.26 -16.86
C LEU A 247 0.36 31.80 -16.90
N PRO A 248 1.40 32.51 -17.38
CA PRO A 248 1.37 33.95 -17.48
C PRO A 248 0.22 34.36 -18.40
N ASP A 249 -0.59 35.31 -17.97
CA ASP A 249 -1.36 36.13 -18.91
C ASP A 249 -0.32 36.93 -19.68
N TRP A 250 -0.10 36.56 -20.94
CA TRP A 250 0.99 37.09 -21.76
C TRP A 250 0.88 38.60 -21.98
N ASP A 251 -0.35 39.14 -21.98
CA ASP A 251 -0.60 40.58 -22.07
C ASP A 251 -0.19 41.28 -20.75
N GLN A 252 -0.49 40.66 -19.60
CA GLN A 252 -0.02 41.15 -18.29
C GLN A 252 1.49 40.97 -18.09
N ALA A 253 2.07 39.88 -18.60
CA ALA A 253 3.50 39.62 -18.54
C ALA A 253 4.27 40.68 -19.37
N GLN A 254 3.75 41.01 -20.55
CA GLN A 254 4.25 42.14 -21.34
C GLN A 254 4.13 43.45 -20.57
N ALA A 255 2.98 43.73 -19.94
CA ALA A 255 2.79 44.94 -19.13
C ALA A 255 3.73 45.00 -17.91
N HIS A 256 3.98 43.89 -17.23
CA HIS A 256 4.92 43.80 -16.11
C HIS A 256 6.38 43.95 -16.56
N ILE A 257 6.76 43.35 -17.68
CA ILE A 257 8.09 43.56 -18.29
C ILE A 257 8.24 45.05 -18.61
N LEU A 258 7.25 45.66 -19.27
CA LEU A 258 7.24 47.11 -19.58
C LEU A 258 7.30 47.99 -18.32
N ALA A 259 6.61 47.61 -17.24
CA ALA A 259 6.64 48.33 -15.97
C ALA A 259 7.98 48.16 -15.22
N ALA A 260 8.58 46.97 -15.25
CA ALA A 260 9.92 46.75 -14.69
C ALA A 260 10.98 47.54 -15.47
N LEU A 261 10.84 47.61 -16.80
CA LEU A 261 11.70 48.39 -17.69
C LEU A 261 11.60 49.89 -17.44
N SER A 262 10.39 50.42 -17.16
CA SER A 262 10.19 51.85 -16.85
C SER A 262 10.73 52.26 -15.47
N GLN A 263 10.85 51.32 -14.52
CA GLN A 263 11.48 51.60 -13.21
C GLN A 263 13.01 51.66 -13.27
N ILE A 264 13.63 51.02 -14.27
CA ILE A 264 15.09 51.01 -14.45
C ILE A 264 15.56 52.34 -15.09
N THR A 265 14.73 52.95 -15.93
CA THR A 265 15.02 54.20 -16.64
C THR A 265 14.39 55.41 -15.94
N GLY A 266 15.15 56.08 -15.08
CA GLY A 266 14.81 57.41 -14.55
C GLY A 266 14.84 58.54 -15.61
N THR A 267 14.65 58.23 -16.90
CA THR A 267 14.72 59.16 -18.02
C THR A 267 13.45 59.11 -18.85
N THR A 268 12.91 60.28 -19.17
CA THR A 268 11.79 60.52 -20.08
C THR A 268 11.84 59.61 -21.31
N THR A 269 10.95 58.61 -21.31
CA THR A 269 10.75 57.64 -22.38
C THR A 269 10.14 58.32 -23.61
N HIS A 270 10.99 58.85 -24.49
CA HIS A 270 10.59 59.10 -25.87
C HIS A 270 11.00 57.90 -26.73
N GLY A 271 10.01 57.15 -27.23
CA GLY A 271 10.19 56.23 -28.35
C GLY A 271 10.62 54.79 -28.02
N VAL A 272 10.37 54.26 -26.82
CA VAL A 272 10.64 52.85 -26.57
C VAL A 272 9.46 52.00 -27.07
N SER A 273 9.64 51.32 -28.21
CA SER A 273 8.72 50.28 -28.67
C SER A 273 9.34 48.91 -28.40
N PHE A 274 8.62 48.06 -27.67
CA PHE A 274 9.00 46.66 -27.47
C PHE A 274 8.11 45.79 -28.34
N GLY A 275 8.74 45.04 -29.25
CA GLY A 275 8.11 43.93 -29.96
C GLY A 275 8.44 42.62 -29.24
N CYS A 276 7.45 42.02 -28.59
CA CYS A 276 7.57 40.64 -28.16
C CYS A 276 6.93 39.76 -29.23
N THR A 277 7.75 39.06 -30.02
CA THR A 277 7.25 37.92 -30.82
C THR A 277 7.16 36.73 -29.88
N LEU A 278 6.06 36.70 -29.14
CA LEU A 278 5.62 35.47 -28.51
C LEU A 278 5.13 34.54 -29.62
N PRO A 279 5.37 33.22 -29.54
CA PRO A 279 4.47 32.33 -30.24
C PRO A 279 3.04 32.70 -29.84
N LEU A 280 2.13 32.82 -30.82
CA LEU A 280 0.69 32.94 -30.60
C LEU A 280 0.33 32.19 -29.33
N ASN A 281 -0.38 32.87 -28.41
CA ASN A 281 -0.82 32.32 -27.13
C ASN A 281 -0.98 30.80 -27.28
N PRO A 282 -0.18 29.95 -26.59
CA PRO A 282 -0.19 28.51 -26.85
C PRO A 282 -1.60 27.90 -26.78
N LEU A 283 -2.51 28.58 -26.07
CA LEU A 283 -3.94 28.31 -25.92
C LEU A 283 -4.83 28.64 -27.14
N GLN A 284 -4.35 29.43 -28.11
CA GLN A 284 -5.04 29.84 -29.34
C GLN A 284 -4.40 29.25 -30.62
N ALA A 285 -3.28 28.54 -30.50
CA ALA A 285 -2.70 27.84 -31.63
C ALA A 285 -3.63 26.67 -32.00
N PRO A 286 -4.09 26.55 -33.26
CA PRO A 286 -4.80 25.34 -33.69
C PRO A 286 -3.90 24.12 -33.46
N PRO A 287 -4.47 22.92 -33.20
CA PRO A 287 -3.68 21.71 -33.08
C PRO A 287 -2.74 21.60 -34.30
N PRO A 288 -1.46 21.26 -34.10
CA PRO A 288 -0.51 21.15 -35.21
C PRO A 288 -1.12 20.23 -36.28
N PRO A 289 -1.06 20.60 -37.57
CA PRO A 289 -1.63 19.78 -38.63
C PRO A 289 -0.97 18.41 -38.64
N ALA A 290 -1.73 17.38 -39.03
CA ALA A 290 -1.28 15.98 -39.09
C ALA A 290 0.12 15.85 -39.74
N PRO A 291 0.95 14.89 -39.29
CA PRO A 291 2.34 14.75 -39.74
C PRO A 291 2.36 14.49 -41.26
N GLY A 292 2.61 15.56 -42.03
CA GLY A 292 2.50 15.54 -43.49
C GLY A 292 2.20 16.92 -44.11
N ALA A 293 1.67 17.88 -43.34
CA ALA A 293 1.39 19.23 -43.84
C ALA A 293 2.29 20.29 -43.19
N LEU A 294 3.58 20.27 -43.52
CA LEU A 294 4.49 21.40 -43.34
C LEU A 294 4.92 21.93 -44.72
N HIS A 295 4.00 22.64 -45.38
CA HIS A 295 4.35 23.54 -46.48
C HIS A 295 3.74 24.91 -46.19
N GLY A 296 4.49 25.73 -45.46
CA GLY A 296 4.23 27.14 -45.23
C GLY A 296 5.52 27.80 -44.74
N PRO A 297 5.89 29.00 -45.23
CA PRO A 297 7.24 29.52 -45.09
C PRO A 297 7.41 30.17 -43.71
N PHE A 298 7.69 29.37 -42.69
CA PHE A 298 8.52 29.87 -41.59
C PHE A 298 9.96 29.69 -42.03
N GLN A 299 10.52 30.75 -42.62
CA GLN A 299 11.97 30.82 -42.76
C GLN A 299 12.56 30.80 -41.34
N PRO A 300 13.49 29.88 -41.03
CA PRO A 300 14.32 30.05 -39.85
C PRO A 300 15.12 31.33 -40.08
N CYS A 301 14.83 32.37 -39.30
CA CYS A 301 15.72 33.52 -39.23
C CYS A 301 17.12 32.98 -38.94
N GLY A 302 18.05 33.29 -39.84
CA GLY A 302 19.36 32.63 -39.92
C GLY A 302 20.01 32.47 -38.56
N VAL A 303 20.40 31.23 -38.26
CA VAL A 303 21.24 30.90 -37.12
C VAL A 303 22.56 31.66 -37.27
N SER A 304 22.65 32.80 -36.60
CA SER A 304 23.92 33.44 -36.28
C SER A 304 24.28 32.93 -34.89
N THR A 305 25.13 31.92 -34.80
CA THR A 305 25.79 31.59 -33.53
C THR A 305 26.65 32.78 -33.13
N LEU A 306 26.23 33.53 -32.11
CA LEU A 306 27.08 34.48 -31.41
C LEU A 306 27.28 34.02 -29.97
N THR A 307 28.56 33.91 -29.63
CA THR A 307 29.10 33.64 -28.31
C THR A 307 28.76 34.76 -27.32
N PRO A 308 28.77 34.49 -26.00
CA PRO A 308 28.65 35.52 -24.99
C PRO A 308 29.80 36.53 -25.17
N GLY A 309 29.49 37.79 -25.49
CA GLY A 309 30.47 38.88 -25.51
C GLY A 309 30.55 39.77 -26.75
N ALA A 310 29.70 39.60 -27.78
CA ALA A 310 29.75 40.48 -28.96
C ALA A 310 28.72 41.62 -28.88
N PHE A 311 29.08 42.73 -28.24
CA PHE A 311 28.44 44.01 -28.47
C PHE A 311 29.00 44.59 -29.77
N THR A 312 28.27 44.51 -30.89
CA THR A 312 28.65 45.25 -32.11
C THR A 312 27.94 46.59 -32.12
N THR A 313 28.64 47.63 -31.69
CA THR A 313 28.25 49.01 -32.00
C THR A 313 28.60 49.28 -33.46
N THR A 314 27.63 49.20 -34.35
CA THR A 314 27.73 49.94 -35.62
C THR A 314 27.53 51.43 -35.30
N GLU A 315 28.22 52.29 -36.04
CA GLU A 315 28.43 53.73 -35.84
C GLU A 315 27.29 54.60 -35.23
N PRO A 316 27.63 55.78 -34.66
CA PRO A 316 26.89 56.42 -33.55
C PRO A 316 25.56 57.11 -33.88
N THR A 317 24.90 56.85 -35.01
CA THR A 317 23.72 57.62 -35.42
C THR A 317 22.40 56.86 -35.46
N ASP A 318 22.39 55.53 -35.44
CA ASP A 318 21.16 54.72 -35.29
C ASP A 318 21.48 53.46 -34.48
N ALA A 319 21.43 53.58 -33.16
CA ALA A 319 21.72 52.48 -32.25
C ALA A 319 20.53 51.51 -32.14
N ASN A 320 20.25 50.77 -33.21
CA ASN A 320 19.36 49.61 -33.17
C ASN A 320 20.07 48.46 -32.46
N LEU A 321 19.92 48.40 -31.14
CA LEU A 321 20.31 47.24 -30.35
C LEU A 321 19.35 46.07 -30.65
N HIS A 322 19.71 45.23 -31.62
CA HIS A 322 19.04 43.94 -31.80
C HIS A 322 19.45 42.99 -30.68
N PHE A 323 18.52 42.74 -29.75
CA PHE A 323 18.61 41.62 -28.82
C PHE A 323 18.42 40.32 -29.60
N GLN A 324 19.52 39.69 -30.01
CA GLN A 324 19.48 38.32 -30.53
C GLN A 324 19.37 37.37 -29.35
N SER A 325 18.25 36.63 -29.29
CA SER A 325 18.02 35.42 -28.50
C SER A 325 18.55 35.47 -27.06
N MET A 326 17.67 35.76 -26.10
CA MET A 326 18.01 35.57 -24.69
C MET A 326 18.31 34.08 -24.44
N GLY A 327 19.59 33.72 -24.42
CA GLY A 327 20.02 32.40 -23.99
C GLY A 327 19.63 32.21 -22.53
N TYR A 328 18.71 31.29 -22.26
CA TYR A 328 18.42 30.84 -20.89
C TYR A 328 19.72 30.42 -20.19
N PRO A 329 19.86 30.57 -18.87
CA PRO A 329 21.06 30.10 -18.18
C PRO A 329 21.24 28.59 -18.43
N PRO A 330 22.50 28.09 -18.51
CA PRO A 330 22.74 26.66 -18.66
C PRO A 330 22.10 25.91 -17.48
N PRO A 331 21.62 24.67 -17.70
CA PRO A 331 21.01 23.91 -16.63
C PRO A 331 22.02 23.61 -15.52
N PRO A 332 21.59 23.50 -14.25
CA PRO A 332 22.47 23.02 -13.20
C PRO A 332 22.93 21.59 -13.52
N PRO A 333 24.17 21.18 -13.20
CA PRO A 333 24.73 19.89 -13.61
C PRO A 333 23.97 18.69 -13.04
N SER A 334 23.30 18.87 -11.90
CA SER A 334 22.35 17.91 -11.33
C SER A 334 21.47 18.60 -10.30
N ARG A 335 20.31 18.02 -9.97
CA ARG A 335 19.53 18.44 -8.81
C ARG A 335 20.00 17.71 -7.57
N LYS A 336 20.10 18.45 -6.46
CA LYS A 336 20.51 17.90 -5.17
C LYS A 336 19.43 16.97 -4.65
N LEU A 337 19.80 15.72 -4.36
CA LEU A 337 18.92 14.76 -3.70
C LEU A 337 18.67 15.22 -2.25
N LEU A 338 17.44 15.61 -1.94
CA LEU A 338 17.01 16.01 -0.59
C LEU A 338 16.42 14.80 0.15
N ARG A 339 17.28 13.81 0.46
CA ARG A 339 16.87 12.50 1.00
C ARG A 339 16.48 12.47 2.46
N ASN A 340 16.60 13.57 3.23
CA ASN A 340 16.32 13.51 4.66
C ASN A 340 14.82 13.29 4.88
N PRO A 341 14.39 12.08 5.31
CA PRO A 341 12.98 11.76 5.38
C PRO A 341 12.25 12.65 6.39
N GLY A 342 12.90 13.05 7.49
CA GLY A 342 12.20 13.75 8.57
C GLY A 342 11.13 12.90 9.27
N TRP A 343 11.10 11.59 9.01
CA TRP A 343 10.38 10.56 9.76
C TRP A 343 11.31 9.36 10.01
N MET A 344 11.13 8.69 11.14
CA MET A 344 11.80 7.43 11.49
C MET A 344 10.75 6.47 12.06
N MET A 345 10.86 5.19 11.71
CA MET A 345 10.06 4.17 12.38
C MET A 345 10.48 4.11 13.86
N PRO A 346 9.53 3.98 14.79
CA PRO A 346 9.86 3.89 16.20
C PRO A 346 10.75 2.66 16.46
N VAL A 347 11.85 2.87 17.16
CA VAL A 347 12.73 1.79 17.63
C VAL A 347 12.22 1.35 19.01
N PRO A 348 11.94 0.06 19.23
CA PRO A 348 11.50 -0.42 20.54
C PRO A 348 12.53 -0.13 21.62
N GLU A 349 12.07 0.26 22.81
CA GLU A 349 12.96 0.46 23.96
C GLU A 349 13.65 -0.86 24.36
N PRO A 350 14.94 -0.82 24.75
CA PRO A 350 15.73 -2.03 25.02
C PRO A 350 15.44 -2.70 26.38
N THR A 351 14.54 -2.14 27.19
CA THR A 351 14.30 -2.56 28.58
C THR A 351 13.63 -3.92 28.71
N TRP A 352 12.90 -4.35 27.68
CA TRP A 352 12.18 -5.63 27.65
C TRP A 352 12.64 -6.52 26.50
N GLN A 353 12.80 -7.82 26.77
CA GLN A 353 13.12 -8.80 25.73
C GLN A 353 11.90 -9.68 25.46
N ARG A 354 11.52 -9.81 24.18
CA ARG A 354 10.39 -10.65 23.77
C ARG A 354 10.48 -12.09 24.29
N LYS A 355 11.69 -12.64 24.41
CA LYS A 355 11.93 -14.02 24.86
C LYS A 355 11.38 -14.31 26.26
N ASP A 356 11.19 -13.28 27.08
CA ASP A 356 10.72 -13.39 28.47
C ASP A 356 9.18 -13.41 28.55
N LEU A 357 8.48 -13.10 27.45
CA LEU A 357 7.01 -13.10 27.38
C LEU A 357 6.35 -14.50 27.49
N PRO A 358 6.82 -15.54 26.77
CA PRO A 358 6.20 -16.86 26.85
C PRO A 358 6.56 -17.64 28.12
N GLU A 359 7.59 -17.22 28.86
CA GLU A 359 8.02 -17.90 30.09
C GLU A 359 6.92 -17.78 31.15
N PHE A 360 6.58 -18.90 31.78
CA PHE A 360 5.57 -18.96 32.84
C PHE A 360 6.07 -19.92 33.91
N HIS A 361 6.18 -19.43 35.14
CA HIS A 361 6.49 -20.28 36.28
C HIS A 361 5.23 -21.04 36.70
N PRO A 362 5.27 -22.39 36.77
CA PRO A 362 4.08 -23.16 37.09
C PRO A 362 3.47 -22.74 38.44
N LEU A 363 2.15 -22.53 38.43
CA LEU A 363 1.37 -22.16 39.62
C LEU A 363 1.61 -23.15 40.76
N GLN A 364 1.69 -24.43 40.40
CA GLN A 364 1.85 -25.56 41.31
C GLN A 364 3.15 -25.49 42.13
N GLN A 365 4.19 -24.82 41.64
CA GLN A 365 5.45 -24.63 42.37
C GLN A 365 5.40 -23.46 43.38
N SER A 366 4.33 -22.66 43.36
CA SER A 366 4.12 -21.57 44.32
C SER A 366 3.45 -22.03 45.60
N PHE A 367 3.00 -23.30 45.66
CA PHE A 367 2.41 -23.88 46.85
C PHE A 367 3.47 -24.29 47.87
N PRO A 368 3.14 -24.29 49.17
CA PRO A 368 4.06 -24.81 50.18
C PRO A 368 4.34 -26.31 50.00
N PRO A 369 5.54 -26.81 50.37
CA PRO A 369 5.95 -28.20 50.09
C PRO A 369 5.07 -29.30 50.70
N ASN A 370 4.27 -28.99 51.72
CA ASN A 370 3.32 -29.95 52.32
C ASN A 370 2.20 -30.38 51.34
N TYR A 371 1.95 -29.60 50.28
CA TYR A 371 1.03 -29.98 49.20
C TYR A 371 1.64 -31.03 48.25
N GLY A 372 2.97 -31.15 48.18
CA GLY A 372 3.68 -32.14 47.36
C GLY A 372 3.59 -31.89 45.85
N LEU A 373 3.53 -30.62 45.44
CA LEU A 373 3.28 -30.21 44.05
C LEU A 373 4.56 -29.85 43.29
N GLY A 374 5.63 -29.50 43.99
CA GLY A 374 6.95 -29.27 43.41
C GLY A 374 7.64 -30.57 42.95
N PRO A 375 8.82 -30.44 42.32
CA PRO A 375 9.62 -31.58 41.90
C PRO A 375 10.18 -32.32 43.13
N ASP A 376 10.03 -33.65 43.16
CA ASP A 376 10.58 -34.53 44.20
C ASP A 376 10.10 -34.22 45.65
N GLU A 377 8.98 -33.52 45.81
CA GLU A 377 8.43 -33.16 47.14
C GLU A 377 7.66 -34.31 47.80
N LEU A 378 7.26 -35.33 47.03
CA LEU A 378 6.62 -36.53 47.54
C LEU A 378 7.68 -37.57 47.95
N PRO A 379 7.67 -38.04 49.20
CA PRO A 379 8.58 -39.11 49.63
C PRO A 379 8.39 -40.38 48.80
N LEU A 380 9.48 -41.11 48.52
CA LEU A 380 9.42 -42.41 47.84
C LEU A 380 8.51 -43.42 48.58
N ALA A 381 8.42 -43.31 49.90
CA ALA A 381 7.55 -44.13 50.75
C ALA A 381 6.08 -43.64 50.82
N ALA A 382 5.69 -42.59 50.10
CA ALA A 382 4.33 -42.08 50.10
C ALA A 382 3.32 -43.15 49.65
N THR A 383 2.21 -43.26 50.39
CA THR A 383 1.16 -44.25 50.13
C THR A 383 0.51 -44.02 48.76
N PRO A 384 -0.05 -45.07 48.12
CA PRO A 384 -0.79 -44.92 46.86
C PRO A 384 -1.91 -43.88 46.95
N LEU A 385 -2.63 -43.83 48.07
CA LEU A 385 -3.66 -42.81 48.32
C LEU A 385 -3.08 -41.39 48.30
N ARG A 386 -1.95 -41.15 48.97
CA ARG A 386 -1.34 -39.82 49.01
C ARG A 386 -0.87 -39.38 47.61
N ARG A 387 -0.30 -40.30 46.83
CA ARG A 387 0.08 -40.05 45.44
C ARG A 387 -1.14 -39.70 44.58
N ALA A 388 -2.24 -40.44 44.73
CA ALA A 388 -3.49 -40.17 44.03
C ALA A 388 -4.10 -38.81 44.39
N GLN A 389 -4.09 -38.44 45.68
CA GLN A 389 -4.57 -37.13 46.14
C GLN A 389 -3.77 -35.97 45.54
N VAL A 390 -2.44 -36.10 45.48
CA VAL A 390 -1.60 -35.08 44.83
C VAL A 390 -1.91 -35.01 43.34
N GLN A 391 -2.06 -36.14 42.64
CA GLN A 391 -2.43 -36.15 41.23
C GLN A 391 -3.83 -35.54 40.98
N GLN A 392 -4.78 -35.75 41.89
CA GLN A 392 -6.09 -35.10 41.84
C GLN A 392 -5.98 -33.58 41.97
N LEU A 393 -5.20 -33.09 42.94
CA LEU A 393 -4.96 -31.65 43.11
C LEU A 393 -4.22 -31.05 41.91
N ARG A 394 -3.20 -31.74 41.39
CA ARG A 394 -2.51 -31.35 40.14
C ARG A 394 -3.53 -31.21 39.01
N GLY A 395 -4.39 -32.21 38.82
CA GLY A 395 -5.45 -32.19 37.82
C GLY A 395 -6.42 -31.01 37.95
N TYR A 396 -6.82 -30.68 39.18
CA TYR A 396 -7.64 -29.51 39.47
C TYR A 396 -6.93 -28.20 39.08
N LEU A 397 -5.67 -28.03 39.47
CA LEU A 397 -4.89 -26.83 39.19
C LEU A 397 -4.52 -26.66 37.71
N LEU A 398 -4.47 -27.75 36.93
CA LEU A 398 -4.15 -27.70 35.50
C LEU A 398 -5.12 -26.85 34.68
N HIS A 399 -6.38 -26.72 35.12
CA HIS A 399 -7.34 -25.87 34.44
C HIS A 399 -6.89 -24.40 34.44
N PHE A 400 -6.58 -23.87 35.63
CA PHE A 400 -6.11 -22.50 35.80
C PHE A 400 -4.76 -22.28 35.10
N GLU A 401 -3.85 -23.25 35.25
CA GLU A 401 -2.54 -23.23 34.60
C GLU A 401 -2.67 -23.10 33.07
N GLN A 402 -3.52 -23.92 32.44
CA GLN A 402 -3.71 -23.89 30.99
C GLN A 402 -4.32 -22.56 30.52
N MET A 403 -5.25 -21.97 31.28
CA MET A 403 -5.81 -20.65 30.96
C MET A 403 -4.74 -19.56 30.95
N MET A 404 -3.89 -19.51 31.98
CA MET A 404 -2.82 -18.51 32.08
C MET A 404 -1.78 -18.65 30.97
N ARG A 405 -1.42 -19.91 30.65
CA ARG A 405 -0.49 -20.20 29.56
C ARG A 405 -1.06 -19.90 28.18
N ASN A 406 -2.36 -20.10 27.98
CA ASN A 406 -3.05 -19.70 26.75
C ASN A 406 -3.05 -18.17 26.60
N TYR A 407 -3.28 -17.42 27.67
CA TYR A 407 -3.19 -15.96 27.64
C TYR A 407 -1.82 -15.47 27.15
N LEU A 408 -0.74 -16.02 27.71
CA LEU A 408 0.63 -15.65 27.28
C LEU A 408 0.94 -16.11 25.86
N ALA A 409 0.42 -17.26 25.44
CA ALA A 409 0.48 -17.68 24.05
C ALA A 409 -0.16 -16.64 23.12
N GLN A 410 -1.37 -16.19 23.46
CA GLN A 410 -2.08 -15.16 22.68
C GLN A 410 -1.31 -13.84 22.63
N LEU A 411 -0.73 -13.41 23.76
CA LEU A 411 0.09 -12.19 23.82
C LEU A 411 1.32 -12.27 22.90
N VAL A 412 2.04 -13.40 22.92
CA VAL A 412 3.25 -13.62 22.11
C VAL A 412 2.95 -13.70 20.61
N HIS A 413 1.75 -14.19 20.28
CA HIS A 413 1.27 -14.35 18.90
C HIS A 413 0.39 -13.20 18.41
N LEU A 414 0.27 -12.11 19.17
CA LEU A 414 -0.39 -10.88 18.73
C LEU A 414 0.09 -10.40 17.34
N PRO A 415 1.39 -10.44 16.99
CA PRO A 415 1.84 -10.05 15.65
C PRO A 415 1.31 -10.97 14.55
N SER A 416 1.13 -12.26 14.85
CA SER A 416 0.54 -13.24 13.92
C SER A 416 -0.95 -12.98 13.68
N LEU A 417 -1.68 -12.55 14.72
CA LEU A 417 -3.11 -12.22 14.61
C LEU A 417 -3.36 -11.02 13.68
N PHE A 418 -2.53 -9.97 13.81
CA PHE A 418 -2.56 -8.79 12.94
C PHE A 418 -1.70 -8.94 11.68
N SER A 419 -1.24 -10.15 11.37
CA SER A 419 -0.44 -10.39 10.16
C SER A 419 -1.35 -10.51 8.93
N VAL A 420 -0.91 -9.96 7.80
CA VAL A 420 -1.49 -10.17 6.47
C VAL A 420 -1.05 -11.50 5.85
N ARG A 421 -0.18 -12.28 6.50
CA ARG A 421 0.20 -13.63 6.06
C ARG A 421 -0.90 -14.65 6.37
N PRO A 422 -1.03 -15.74 5.59
CA PRO A 422 -2.02 -16.76 5.87
C PRO A 422 -1.76 -17.35 7.24
N GLN A 423 -2.80 -17.43 8.06
CA GLN A 423 -2.74 -18.04 9.39
C GLN A 423 -3.45 -19.39 9.36
N GLN A 424 -3.02 -20.30 10.23
CA GLN A 424 -3.69 -21.60 10.42
C GLN A 424 -4.59 -21.61 11.66
N GLN A 425 -4.42 -20.64 12.55
CA GLN A 425 -5.18 -20.49 13.79
C GLN A 425 -5.17 -19.02 14.24
N THR A 426 -6.19 -18.63 15.00
CA THR A 426 -6.32 -17.37 15.73
C THR A 426 -6.39 -17.56 17.25
N TYR A 427 -6.45 -18.82 17.71
CA TYR A 427 -6.32 -19.16 19.11
C TYR A 427 -5.00 -19.91 19.36
N PHE A 428 -4.08 -19.25 20.06
CA PHE A 428 -2.79 -19.83 20.42
C PHE A 428 -2.84 -20.37 21.85
N ALA A 429 -2.20 -21.54 22.03
CA ALA A 429 -2.14 -22.24 23.29
C ALA A 429 -0.71 -22.77 23.53
N GLN A 430 -0.28 -22.80 24.78
CA GLN A 430 1.00 -23.36 25.20
C GLN A 430 0.82 -24.67 25.95
N THR A 431 1.76 -25.61 25.81
CA THR A 431 1.69 -26.90 26.51
C THR A 431 2.07 -26.78 27.98
N VAL A 432 1.42 -27.53 28.88
CA VAL A 432 1.75 -27.56 30.32
C VAL A 432 2.98 -28.38 30.71
N TYR A 433 3.87 -28.74 29.78
CA TYR A 433 5.02 -29.64 30.04
C TYR A 433 6.03 -29.15 31.10
N ALA A 434 5.97 -27.88 31.47
CA ALA A 434 6.81 -27.31 32.54
C ALA A 434 6.29 -27.65 33.95
N VAL A 435 5.02 -28.07 34.06
CA VAL A 435 4.44 -28.50 35.33
C VAL A 435 5.13 -29.80 35.78
N PRO A 436 5.65 -29.87 37.02
CA PRO A 436 6.28 -31.09 37.54
C PRO A 436 5.33 -32.28 37.46
N GLU A 437 5.85 -33.47 37.13
CA GLU A 437 5.12 -34.74 37.17
C GLU A 437 3.74 -34.74 36.46
N VAL A 438 3.56 -33.87 35.46
CA VAL A 438 2.27 -33.66 34.78
C VAL A 438 1.90 -34.79 33.81
N MET A 439 2.90 -35.56 33.39
CA MET A 439 2.78 -36.48 32.26
C MET A 439 1.63 -37.50 32.41
N PRO A 440 1.42 -38.16 33.58
CA PRO A 440 0.30 -39.09 33.78
C PRO A 440 -1.09 -38.48 33.57
N LEU A 441 -1.23 -37.16 33.70
CA LEU A 441 -2.49 -36.44 33.52
C LEU A 441 -2.75 -36.05 32.05
N LEU A 442 -1.77 -36.24 31.16
CA LEU A 442 -1.88 -35.83 29.77
C LEU A 442 -2.48 -36.93 28.90
N LYS A 443 -3.46 -36.54 28.06
CA LYS A 443 -4.16 -37.44 27.15
C LYS A 443 -3.18 -38.25 26.28
N GLY A 444 -3.27 -39.57 26.35
CA GLY A 444 -2.46 -40.49 25.56
C GLY A 444 -1.05 -40.74 26.10
N PHE A 445 -0.72 -40.25 27.30
CA PHE A 445 0.46 -40.67 28.04
C PHE A 445 0.05 -41.78 29.03
N ASN A 446 0.16 -43.04 28.59
CA ASN A 446 -0.21 -44.20 29.42
C ASN A 446 1.03 -44.80 30.08
N SER A 447 1.43 -44.29 31.25
CA SER A 447 2.50 -44.90 32.05
C SER A 447 2.03 -46.12 32.85
N GLU A 448 0.73 -46.19 33.21
CA GLU A 448 0.21 -47.18 34.17
C GLU A 448 0.14 -48.62 33.62
N GLY A 449 0.24 -48.80 32.30
CA GLY A 449 0.29 -50.12 31.68
C GLY A 449 1.70 -50.70 31.50
N LEU A 450 2.75 -49.96 31.88
CA LEU A 450 4.13 -50.32 31.56
C LEU A 450 4.98 -50.30 32.84
N ASN A 451 5.41 -51.48 33.31
CA ASN A 451 6.41 -51.63 34.36
C ASN A 451 7.79 -51.17 33.84
N LEU A 452 7.99 -49.86 33.68
CA LEU A 452 9.20 -49.27 33.11
C LEU A 452 10.23 -48.95 34.20
N SER A 453 11.50 -49.08 33.84
CA SER A 453 12.59 -48.51 34.65
C SER A 453 12.54 -46.97 34.59
N PRO A 454 13.10 -46.25 35.58
CA PRO A 454 13.16 -44.78 35.56
C PRO A 454 13.74 -44.20 34.26
N SER A 455 14.78 -44.83 33.70
CA SER A 455 15.41 -44.41 32.45
C SER A 455 14.49 -44.58 31.22
N ALA A 456 13.67 -45.64 31.21
CA ALA A 456 12.69 -45.89 30.16
C ALA A 456 11.52 -44.89 30.25
N THR A 457 11.07 -44.53 31.45
CA THR A 457 10.07 -43.48 31.68
C THR A 457 10.55 -42.13 31.16
N LEU A 458 11.77 -41.71 31.51
CA LEU A 458 12.35 -40.45 31.02
C LEU A 458 12.46 -40.41 29.48
N SER A 459 12.82 -41.55 28.87
CA SER A 459 12.91 -41.68 27.42
C SER A 459 11.54 -41.56 26.74
N LEU A 460 10.51 -42.18 27.33
CA LEU A 460 9.12 -42.10 26.86
C LEU A 460 8.58 -40.67 26.98
N GLU A 461 8.82 -39.99 28.11
CA GLU A 461 8.45 -38.60 28.30
C GLU A 461 9.11 -37.69 27.26
N ALA A 462 10.41 -37.86 27.02
CA ALA A 462 11.14 -37.10 26.01
C ALA A 462 10.57 -37.34 24.60
N ALA A 463 10.25 -38.60 24.26
CA ALA A 463 9.62 -38.94 22.98
C ALA A 463 8.23 -38.30 22.83
N TYR A 464 7.40 -38.37 23.88
CA TYR A 464 6.07 -37.76 23.90
C TYR A 464 6.14 -36.23 23.72
N ARG A 465 7.03 -35.54 24.43
CA ARG A 465 7.23 -34.08 24.35
C ARG A 465 7.72 -33.63 22.98
N ARG A 466 8.59 -34.41 22.33
CA ARG A 466 9.11 -34.12 20.97
C ARG A 466 8.05 -34.33 19.89
N ASN A 467 7.10 -35.25 20.10
CA ASN A 467 6.02 -35.50 19.15
C ASN A 467 5.06 -34.31 19.07
N ARG A 468 5.15 -33.51 18.00
CA ARG A 468 4.32 -32.32 17.79
C ARG A 468 2.84 -32.62 17.56
N VAL A 469 2.49 -33.87 17.23
CA VAL A 469 1.12 -34.32 16.91
C VAL A 469 0.59 -35.34 17.91
N ASN A 470 1.10 -35.36 19.14
CA ASN A 470 0.58 -36.22 20.20
C ASN A 470 -0.89 -35.89 20.55
N PRO A 471 -1.64 -36.83 21.15
CA PRO A 471 -3.08 -36.65 21.40
C PRO A 471 -3.43 -35.43 22.26
N TYR A 472 -2.59 -35.07 23.24
CA TYR A 472 -2.78 -33.87 24.05
C TYR A 472 -2.67 -32.58 23.22
N ARG A 473 -1.60 -32.42 22.43
CA ARG A 473 -1.40 -31.22 21.58
C ARG A 473 -2.47 -31.09 20.52
N ARG A 474 -2.88 -32.20 19.90
CA ARG A 474 -3.98 -32.21 18.93
C ARG A 474 -5.27 -31.71 19.56
N GLN A 475 -5.64 -32.28 20.72
CA GLN A 475 -6.84 -31.86 21.45
C GLN A 475 -6.76 -30.40 21.89
N LEU A 476 -5.59 -29.89 22.27
CA LEU A 476 -5.41 -28.50 22.68
C LEU A 476 -5.69 -27.52 21.53
N VAL A 477 -5.31 -27.88 20.30
CA VAL A 477 -5.62 -27.08 19.10
C VAL A 477 -7.11 -27.20 18.75
N GLU A 478 -7.63 -28.42 18.68
CA GLU A 478 -9.03 -28.70 18.32
C GLU A 478 -10.04 -28.10 19.32
N ALA A 479 -9.68 -28.04 20.61
CA ALA A 479 -10.52 -27.42 21.64
C ALA A 479 -10.38 -25.89 21.71
N GLY A 480 -9.34 -25.32 21.08
CA GLY A 480 -9.08 -23.88 21.12
C GLY A 480 -10.03 -23.06 20.25
N GLU A 481 -10.35 -23.56 19.06
CA GLU A 481 -11.33 -22.96 18.15
C GLU A 481 -11.81 -23.96 17.08
N SER A 482 -13.05 -23.80 16.64
CA SER A 482 -13.56 -24.50 15.47
C SER A 482 -13.10 -23.85 14.15
N PRO A 483 -13.15 -24.55 13.00
CA PRO A 483 -12.87 -23.94 11.71
C PRO A 483 -13.73 -22.71 11.39
N GLN A 484 -15.01 -22.71 11.80
CA GLN A 484 -15.89 -21.55 11.60
C GLN A 484 -15.48 -20.37 12.50
N GLU A 485 -15.09 -20.64 13.75
CA GLU A 485 -14.62 -19.61 14.66
C GLU A 485 -13.31 -18.98 14.21
N PHE A 486 -12.36 -19.82 13.76
CA PHE A 486 -11.13 -19.39 13.12
C PHE A 486 -11.42 -18.45 11.95
N ALA A 487 -12.26 -18.87 10.99
CA ALA A 487 -12.62 -18.07 9.83
C ALA A 487 -13.22 -16.72 10.26
N ARG A 488 -14.24 -16.73 11.13
CA ARG A 488 -14.89 -15.51 11.63
C ARG A 488 -13.91 -14.57 12.32
N ARG A 489 -13.03 -15.07 13.20
CA ARG A 489 -12.01 -14.26 13.88
C ARG A 489 -11.00 -13.70 12.90
N ARG A 490 -10.55 -14.50 11.94
CA ARG A 490 -9.60 -14.10 10.91
C ARG A 490 -10.15 -12.97 10.05
N HIS A 491 -11.40 -13.07 9.59
CA HIS A 491 -12.07 -12.00 8.87
C HIS A 491 -12.12 -10.71 9.69
N ARG A 492 -12.54 -10.76 10.96
CA ARG A 492 -12.56 -9.57 11.83
C ARG A 492 -11.20 -8.89 11.97
N PHE A 493 -10.11 -9.64 12.11
CA PHE A 493 -8.77 -9.06 12.15
C PHE A 493 -8.40 -8.36 10.83
N LEU A 494 -8.70 -9.00 9.70
CA LEU A 494 -8.41 -8.44 8.38
C LEU A 494 -9.27 -7.21 8.08
N ASP A 495 -10.54 -7.23 8.47
CA ASP A 495 -11.46 -6.09 8.34
C ASP A 495 -11.01 -4.91 9.17
N HIS A 496 -10.54 -5.16 10.40
CA HIS A 496 -9.93 -4.13 11.23
C HIS A 496 -8.69 -3.51 10.57
N LEU A 497 -7.87 -4.32 9.89
CA LEU A 497 -6.70 -3.81 9.17
C LEU A 497 -7.11 -3.00 7.93
N LEU A 498 -8.09 -3.46 7.16
CA LEU A 498 -8.61 -2.76 5.99
C LEU A 498 -9.23 -1.41 6.36
N ALA A 499 -9.99 -1.37 7.45
CA ALA A 499 -10.66 -0.16 7.93
C ALA A 499 -9.68 0.98 8.26
N ARG A 500 -8.42 0.68 8.62
CA ARG A 500 -7.38 1.70 8.84
C ARG A 500 -7.08 2.52 7.58
N PHE A 501 -7.35 1.95 6.42
CA PHE A 501 -7.12 2.57 5.12
C PHE A 501 -8.42 3.03 4.45
N GLY A 502 -9.55 3.00 5.17
CA GLY A 502 -10.86 3.33 4.61
C GLY A 502 -11.37 2.32 3.58
N GLU A 503 -10.78 1.12 3.51
CA GLU A 503 -11.25 0.05 2.64
C GLU A 503 -12.23 -0.83 3.43
N SER A 504 -13.31 -1.24 2.77
CA SER A 504 -14.26 -2.22 3.29
C SER A 504 -14.41 -3.34 2.28
N PHE A 505 -14.52 -4.56 2.78
CA PHE A 505 -14.78 -5.74 1.97
C PHE A 505 -15.93 -6.49 2.64
N GLY A 506 -17.15 -6.13 2.25
CA GLY A 506 -18.38 -6.56 2.89
C GLY A 506 -18.83 -7.91 2.38
N LEU A 507 -19.10 -8.84 3.31
CA LEU A 507 -19.61 -10.18 3.05
C LEU A 507 -21.00 -10.13 2.42
N ALA A 508 -21.10 -10.30 1.10
CA ALA A 508 -22.39 -10.52 0.45
C ALA A 508 -22.89 -11.95 0.71
N GLU A 509 -24.09 -12.10 1.28
CA GLU A 509 -24.71 -13.42 1.47
C GLU A 509 -24.89 -14.13 0.11
N GLY A 510 -24.33 -15.33 -0.01
CA GLY A 510 -24.38 -16.11 -1.26
C GLY A 510 -23.24 -15.83 -2.25
N ALA A 511 -22.41 -14.80 -2.03
CA ALA A 511 -21.18 -14.59 -2.79
C ALA A 511 -20.06 -15.47 -2.20
N THR A 512 -19.90 -16.67 -2.74
CA THR A 512 -18.94 -17.73 -2.35
C THR A 512 -17.46 -17.38 -2.58
N TYR A 513 -17.12 -16.11 -2.74
CA TYR A 513 -15.81 -15.69 -3.22
C TYR A 513 -14.98 -14.91 -2.21
N GLU A 514 -15.60 -14.44 -1.14
CA GLU A 514 -14.93 -13.64 -0.13
C GLU A 514 -14.09 -14.51 0.80
N THR A 515 -12.86 -14.74 0.40
CA THR A 515 -11.90 -15.47 1.22
C THR A 515 -11.06 -14.50 2.04
N ALA A 516 -10.61 -14.94 3.21
CA ALA A 516 -9.55 -14.26 3.94
C ALA A 516 -8.32 -14.00 3.06
N HIS A 517 -8.08 -14.84 2.05
CA HIS A 517 -6.99 -14.70 1.09
C HIS A 517 -7.07 -13.39 0.28
N ASN A 518 -8.25 -12.98 -0.17
CA ASN A 518 -8.40 -11.75 -0.97
C ASN A 518 -8.12 -10.52 -0.12
N LYS A 519 -8.61 -10.48 1.13
CA LYS A 519 -8.31 -9.42 2.10
C LYS A 519 -6.81 -9.36 2.41
N GLU A 520 -6.16 -10.51 2.60
CA GLU A 520 -4.71 -10.60 2.80
C GLU A 520 -3.92 -10.06 1.62
N LEU A 521 -4.31 -10.44 0.39
CA LEU A 521 -3.68 -9.96 -0.84
C LEU A 521 -3.84 -8.46 -1.02
N LEU A 522 -5.06 -7.94 -0.83
CA LEU A 522 -5.35 -6.51 -0.91
C LEU A 522 -4.48 -5.73 0.08
N LEU A 523 -4.43 -6.16 1.35
CA LEU A 523 -3.60 -5.51 2.37
C LEU A 523 -2.10 -5.55 2.03
N ARG A 524 -1.58 -6.67 1.50
CA ARG A 524 -0.15 -6.78 1.12
C ARG A 524 0.23 -5.82 -0.01
N HIS A 525 -0.67 -5.62 -0.96
CA HIS A 525 -0.41 -4.81 -2.16
C HIS A 525 -0.99 -3.39 -2.06
N LEU A 526 -1.59 -3.03 -0.93
CA LEU A 526 -2.30 -1.77 -0.75
C LEU A 526 -1.47 -0.51 -1.07
N PRO A 527 -0.19 -0.40 -0.68
CA PRO A 527 0.64 0.76 -1.06
C PRO A 527 0.72 0.96 -2.58
N GLU A 528 0.92 -0.13 -3.32
CA GLU A 528 1.02 -0.08 -4.76
C GLU A 528 -0.34 0.13 -5.44
N LEU A 529 -1.38 -0.57 -4.98
CA LEU A 529 -2.75 -0.47 -5.50
C LEU A 529 -3.36 0.90 -5.25
N GLY A 530 -3.15 1.47 -4.06
CA GLY A 530 -3.56 2.82 -3.71
C GLY A 530 -2.88 3.83 -4.64
N ARG A 531 -1.56 3.80 -4.71
CA ARG A 531 -0.78 4.71 -5.57
C ARG A 531 -1.19 4.64 -7.05
N ARG A 532 -1.42 3.43 -7.58
CA ARG A 532 -1.70 3.19 -9.01
C ARG A 532 -3.20 3.16 -9.34
N ARG A 533 -4.10 3.49 -8.41
CA ARG A 533 -5.56 3.27 -8.56
C ARG A 533 -6.15 3.75 -9.90
N ALA A 534 -5.71 4.89 -10.40
CA ALA A 534 -6.18 5.48 -11.66
C ALA A 534 -5.24 5.20 -12.84
N THR A 535 -4.03 4.71 -12.56
CA THR A 535 -2.95 4.58 -13.55
C THR A 535 -3.27 3.48 -14.54
N ALA A 536 -3.18 3.84 -15.82
CA ALA A 536 -3.41 2.93 -16.91
C ALA A 536 -2.26 1.91 -17.06
N ALA A 537 -2.46 0.92 -17.93
CA ALA A 537 -1.40 0.00 -18.28
C ALA A 537 -0.24 0.74 -18.97
N GLU A 538 1.00 0.44 -18.56
CA GLU A 538 2.20 0.99 -19.20
C GLU A 538 2.20 0.65 -20.70
N ILE A 539 2.38 1.66 -21.54
CA ILE A 539 2.54 1.50 -22.99
C ILE A 539 4.04 1.62 -23.30
N GLY A 540 4.55 0.71 -24.11
CA GLY A 540 5.78 0.92 -24.84
C GLY A 540 7.14 0.48 -24.25
N ARG A 541 7.17 -0.40 -23.25
CA ARG A 541 8.42 -1.02 -22.77
C ARG A 541 8.61 -2.49 -23.19
N GLY A 542 9.85 -2.81 -23.56
CA GLY A 542 10.32 -4.18 -23.76
C GLY A 542 10.25 -5.04 -22.50
N ALA A 543 10.15 -6.36 -22.71
CA ALA A 543 9.82 -7.48 -21.81
C ALA A 543 10.60 -7.66 -20.47
N GLY A 544 10.81 -6.60 -19.67
CA GLY A 544 11.68 -6.64 -18.47
C GLY A 544 11.06 -6.25 -17.12
N ARG A 545 9.83 -5.71 -17.06
CA ARG A 545 9.09 -5.44 -15.80
C ARG A 545 7.78 -6.23 -15.74
N THR A 546 7.34 -6.51 -14.52
CA THR A 546 6.24 -7.43 -14.17
C THR A 546 4.83 -6.83 -14.26
N CYS A 547 4.66 -5.51 -14.24
CA CYS A 547 3.35 -4.86 -14.20
C CYS A 547 2.93 -4.30 -15.56
N LEU A 548 2.34 -5.17 -16.37
CA LEU A 548 1.75 -4.83 -17.67
C LEU A 548 0.26 -4.45 -17.56
N SER A 549 -0.31 -4.40 -16.36
CA SER A 549 -1.73 -4.11 -16.10
C SER A 549 -1.94 -2.71 -15.56
N SER A 550 -3.16 -2.19 -15.73
CA SER A 550 -3.56 -0.96 -15.02
C SER A 550 -3.70 -1.24 -13.52
N GLY A 551 -3.64 -0.19 -12.67
CA GLY A 551 -3.83 -0.37 -11.24
C GLY A 551 -5.25 -0.80 -10.86
N LEU A 552 -6.27 -0.31 -11.59
CA LEU A 552 -7.64 -0.81 -11.48
C LEU A 552 -7.71 -2.31 -11.79
N GLU A 553 -7.09 -2.73 -12.89
CA GLU A 553 -7.08 -4.14 -13.29
C GLU A 553 -6.39 -5.04 -12.26
N GLU A 554 -5.30 -4.58 -11.66
CA GLU A 554 -4.66 -5.27 -10.54
C GLU A 554 -5.54 -5.29 -9.29
N LYS A 555 -6.16 -4.18 -8.90
CA LYS A 555 -7.05 -4.15 -7.72
C LYS A 555 -8.22 -5.12 -7.88
N ILE A 556 -8.91 -5.09 -9.01
CA ILE A 556 -10.02 -6.01 -9.31
C ILE A 556 -9.55 -7.46 -9.29
N ARG A 557 -8.37 -7.79 -9.83
CA ARG A 557 -7.83 -9.16 -9.74
C ARG A 557 -7.60 -9.62 -8.31
N HIS A 558 -7.13 -8.76 -7.41
CA HIS A 558 -6.93 -9.15 -6.01
C HIS A 558 -8.26 -9.31 -5.26
N LEU A 559 -9.22 -8.43 -5.51
CA LEU A 559 -10.58 -8.52 -4.93
C LEU A 559 -11.30 -9.79 -5.40
N LEU A 560 -11.14 -10.08 -6.69
CA LEU A 560 -11.68 -11.22 -7.38
C LEU A 560 -10.65 -12.34 -7.52
N GLN A 561 -9.73 -12.56 -6.58
CA GLN A 561 -8.85 -13.74 -6.59
C GLN A 561 -9.55 -15.03 -6.08
N ARG A 562 -9.39 -16.15 -6.79
CA ARG A 562 -9.94 -17.47 -6.39
C ARG A 562 -8.87 -18.48 -6.11
N ASP A 563 -9.29 -19.46 -5.31
CA ASP A 563 -8.67 -20.78 -5.30
C ASP A 563 -8.88 -21.49 -6.64
N ARG A 564 -7.90 -22.31 -7.02
CA ARG A 564 -7.99 -23.07 -8.28
C ARG A 564 -9.15 -24.05 -8.23
N ALA A 565 -9.83 -24.22 -9.36
CA ALA A 565 -10.89 -25.22 -9.49
C ALA A 565 -10.32 -26.66 -9.47
N GLY A 566 -9.02 -26.85 -9.72
CA GLY A 566 -8.36 -28.16 -9.65
C GLY A 566 -6.84 -28.12 -9.89
N PRO A 567 -6.13 -29.26 -9.74
CA PRO A 567 -4.68 -29.35 -9.95
C PRO A 567 -4.26 -29.12 -11.41
N ASP A 568 -5.18 -29.31 -12.36
CA ASP A 568 -4.94 -29.18 -13.81
C ASP A 568 -5.09 -27.73 -14.32
N GLU A 569 -5.63 -26.81 -13.52
CA GLU A 569 -5.74 -25.40 -13.90
C GLU A 569 -4.32 -24.75 -13.88
N PRO A 570 -3.85 -24.19 -15.01
CA PRO A 570 -2.54 -23.56 -15.06
C PRO A 570 -2.40 -22.48 -13.99
N LYS A 571 -1.23 -22.38 -13.35
CA LYS A 571 -0.99 -21.49 -12.20
C LYS A 571 -1.30 -20.01 -12.44
N HIS A 572 -1.45 -19.58 -13.70
CA HIS A 572 -1.51 -18.19 -14.12
C HIS A 572 -2.58 -17.91 -15.19
N THR A 573 -3.65 -18.71 -15.28
CA THR A 573 -4.74 -18.38 -16.22
C THR A 573 -5.45 -17.12 -15.73
N PRO A 574 -5.39 -15.99 -16.47
CA PRO A 574 -6.09 -14.78 -16.05
C PRO A 574 -7.60 -14.99 -16.24
N PHE A 575 -8.37 -14.71 -15.19
CA PHE A 575 -9.84 -14.75 -15.17
C PHE A 575 -10.47 -13.38 -15.45
N TYR A 576 -9.65 -12.33 -15.53
CA TYR A 576 -10.10 -10.96 -15.76
C TYR A 576 -9.10 -10.20 -16.65
N TYR A 577 -9.65 -9.50 -17.65
CA TYR A 577 -8.92 -8.61 -18.55
C TYR A 577 -9.63 -7.27 -18.65
N LEU A 578 -8.85 -6.21 -18.70
CA LEU A 578 -9.34 -4.86 -18.97
C LEU A 578 -8.90 -4.39 -20.35
N VAL A 579 -9.84 -3.81 -21.10
CA VAL A 579 -9.61 -3.15 -22.38
C VAL A 579 -10.06 -1.69 -22.23
N GLU A 580 -9.17 -0.77 -22.55
CA GLU A 580 -9.50 0.67 -22.61
C GLU A 580 -9.83 1.01 -24.06
N ASN A 581 -11.11 1.26 -24.35
CA ASN A 581 -11.61 1.29 -25.72
C ASN A 581 -11.06 2.50 -26.50
N GLY A 582 -10.79 3.63 -25.82
CA GLY A 582 -10.12 4.80 -26.39
C GLY A 582 -8.75 4.48 -27.00
N LEU A 583 -8.04 3.46 -26.50
CA LEU A 583 -6.76 3.02 -27.06
C LEU A 583 -6.89 2.34 -28.43
N LEU A 584 -8.11 1.94 -28.80
CA LEU A 584 -8.40 1.30 -30.07
C LEU A 584 -8.82 2.33 -31.11
N ALA A 585 -9.39 3.47 -30.72
CA ALA A 585 -9.81 4.52 -31.65
C ALA A 585 -8.63 4.98 -32.52
N SER A 586 -8.86 5.12 -33.83
CA SER A 586 -7.94 5.89 -34.68
C SER A 586 -8.10 7.36 -34.31
N ALA A 587 -7.05 8.18 -34.48
CA ALA A 587 -7.04 9.61 -34.16
C ALA A 587 -8.11 10.49 -34.87
N GLU A 588 -9.04 9.87 -35.60
CA GLU A 588 -10.06 10.51 -36.45
C GLU A 588 -11.51 10.15 -36.04
N HIS A 589 -11.77 9.63 -34.84
CA HIS A 589 -13.15 9.39 -34.36
C HIS A 589 -13.43 10.14 -33.06
N ASP A 590 -14.42 11.02 -33.12
CA ASP A 590 -14.93 11.91 -32.06
C ASP A 590 -15.79 11.20 -31.00
N ASP A 591 -16.16 9.93 -31.19
CA ASP A 591 -17.03 9.20 -30.25
C ASP A 591 -16.28 8.63 -29.03
N GLY A 592 -15.13 9.23 -28.67
CA GLY A 592 -14.21 8.77 -27.63
C GLY A 592 -14.75 8.86 -26.20
N ALA A 593 -15.85 8.15 -25.91
CA ALA A 593 -16.29 7.92 -24.55
C ALA A 593 -15.18 7.19 -23.77
N PHE A 594 -15.01 7.54 -22.49
CA PHE A 594 -14.10 6.88 -21.55
C PHE A 594 -14.58 5.46 -21.18
N GLU A 595 -14.80 4.64 -22.20
CA GLU A 595 -15.37 3.31 -22.10
C GLU A 595 -14.28 2.27 -21.84
N LEU A 596 -14.52 1.45 -20.82
CA LEU A 596 -13.70 0.32 -20.43
C LEU A 596 -14.50 -0.97 -20.64
N THR A 597 -13.92 -1.93 -21.36
CA THR A 597 -14.50 -3.27 -21.48
C THR A 597 -13.84 -4.23 -20.50
N HIS A 598 -14.67 -4.83 -19.64
CA HIS A 598 -14.31 -5.79 -18.61
C HIS A 598 -14.61 -7.20 -19.14
N VAL A 599 -13.57 -8.01 -19.38
CA VAL A 599 -13.72 -9.39 -19.87
C VAL A 599 -13.46 -10.36 -18.73
N LEU A 600 -14.50 -11.10 -18.33
CA LEU A 600 -14.52 -12.01 -17.18
C LEU A 600 -14.66 -13.44 -17.67
N VAL A 601 -13.73 -14.33 -17.30
CA VAL A 601 -13.66 -15.70 -17.86
C VAL A 601 -13.39 -16.80 -16.84
N ASN A 602 -13.81 -18.02 -17.21
CA ASN A 602 -13.50 -19.29 -16.53
C ASN A 602 -14.10 -19.47 -15.14
N TRP A 603 -15.29 -18.93 -14.83
CA TRP A 603 -15.88 -18.95 -13.49
C TRP A 603 -16.45 -20.32 -13.05
N THR A 604 -15.72 -21.42 -13.28
CA THR A 604 -16.11 -22.83 -13.08
C THR A 604 -16.33 -23.29 -11.62
N GLY A 605 -16.45 -22.38 -10.65
CA GLY A 605 -16.68 -22.70 -9.23
C GLY A 605 -18.09 -22.37 -8.74
N ASN A 606 -18.75 -21.41 -9.40
CA ASN A 606 -20.14 -21.03 -9.21
C ASN A 606 -20.78 -21.01 -10.59
N SER A 607 -21.92 -21.63 -10.79
CA SER A 607 -22.68 -21.36 -12.01
C SER A 607 -22.93 -19.85 -12.09
N LEU A 608 -22.56 -19.23 -13.22
CA LEU A 608 -22.84 -17.82 -13.49
C LEU A 608 -24.34 -17.60 -13.24
N ASN A 609 -24.65 -16.87 -12.18
CA ASN A 609 -26.02 -16.52 -11.82
C ASN A 609 -26.14 -14.98 -11.79
N PRO A 610 -27.33 -14.43 -12.12
CA PRO A 610 -27.49 -12.98 -12.21
C PRO A 610 -27.11 -12.22 -10.93
N PRO A 611 -27.40 -12.70 -9.70
CA PRO A 611 -26.96 -12.03 -8.48
C PRO A 611 -25.43 -11.91 -8.36
N PHE A 612 -24.69 -12.94 -8.77
CA PHE A 612 -23.23 -12.93 -8.74
C PHE A 612 -22.65 -11.96 -9.76
N GLU A 613 -23.18 -11.95 -10.99
CA GLU A 613 -22.76 -10.99 -12.01
C GLU A 613 -23.00 -9.56 -11.55
N GLN A 614 -24.20 -9.26 -11.04
CA GLN A 614 -24.56 -7.95 -10.49
C GLN A 614 -23.64 -7.51 -9.34
N TYR A 615 -23.26 -8.43 -8.45
CA TYR A 615 -22.32 -8.14 -7.37
C TYR A 615 -20.95 -7.74 -7.91
N VAL A 616 -20.39 -8.51 -8.86
CA VAL A 616 -19.06 -8.23 -9.43
C VAL A 616 -19.07 -6.94 -10.24
N GLU A 617 -20.13 -6.68 -10.99
CA GLU A 617 -20.30 -5.43 -11.75
C GLU A 617 -20.36 -4.22 -10.80
N ALA A 618 -21.19 -4.28 -9.77
CA ALA A 618 -21.28 -3.23 -8.75
C ALA A 618 -19.94 -3.00 -8.02
N LEU A 619 -19.23 -4.08 -7.68
CA LEU A 619 -17.90 -4.00 -7.06
C LEU A 619 -16.88 -3.29 -7.98
N ILE A 620 -16.91 -3.59 -9.28
CA ILE A 620 -16.03 -2.95 -10.26
C ILE A 620 -16.36 -1.46 -10.37
N GLU A 621 -17.63 -1.11 -10.46
CA GLU A 621 -18.10 0.28 -10.55
C GLU A 621 -17.71 1.08 -9.30
N GLU A 622 -17.90 0.52 -8.10
CA GLU A 622 -17.54 1.16 -6.82
C GLU A 622 -16.04 1.50 -6.75
N HIS A 623 -15.19 0.64 -7.33
CA HIS A 623 -13.74 0.84 -7.33
C HIS A 623 -13.21 1.61 -8.54
N SER A 624 -14.08 2.00 -9.48
CA SER A 624 -13.72 2.74 -10.69
C SER A 624 -13.97 4.24 -10.55
N GLY A 625 -13.37 5.03 -11.44
CA GLY A 625 -13.65 6.48 -11.50
C GLY A 625 -15.02 6.74 -12.12
N ALA A 626 -15.83 7.61 -11.51
CA ALA A 626 -17.20 7.90 -11.95
C ALA A 626 -17.36 8.46 -13.38
N HIS A 627 -16.26 8.90 -14.00
CA HIS A 627 -16.23 9.38 -15.39
C HIS A 627 -16.01 8.26 -16.42
N LEU A 628 -15.73 7.03 -15.96
CA LEU A 628 -15.50 5.87 -16.81
C LEU A 628 -16.83 5.16 -17.05
N CYS A 629 -17.06 4.73 -18.29
CA CYS A 629 -18.21 3.91 -18.65
C CYS A 629 -17.77 2.44 -18.70
N HIS A 630 -18.56 1.53 -18.13
CA HIS A 630 -18.19 0.12 -18.01
C HIS A 630 -19.04 -0.75 -18.94
N VAL A 631 -18.38 -1.62 -19.71
CA VAL A 631 -19.02 -2.65 -20.52
C VAL A 631 -18.54 -4.02 -20.05
N PHE A 632 -19.46 -4.86 -19.60
CA PHE A 632 -19.14 -6.18 -19.05
C PHE A 632 -19.32 -7.29 -20.10
N ARG A 633 -18.37 -8.22 -20.13
CA ARG A 633 -18.34 -9.37 -21.04
C ARG A 633 -17.94 -10.63 -20.28
N TRP A 634 -18.94 -11.40 -19.85
CA TRP A 634 -18.83 -12.70 -19.20
C TRP A 634 -18.67 -13.87 -20.19
N PHE A 635 -17.80 -14.83 -19.85
CA PHE A 635 -17.59 -16.07 -20.59
C PHE A 635 -17.36 -17.27 -19.66
N ASP A 636 -17.98 -18.40 -19.98
CA ASP A 636 -17.65 -19.70 -19.38
C ASP A 636 -17.23 -20.73 -20.44
N PRO A 637 -15.93 -20.78 -20.81
CA PRO A 637 -15.43 -21.71 -21.82
C PRO A 637 -15.55 -23.18 -21.43
N GLY A 638 -15.73 -23.50 -20.14
CA GLY A 638 -15.86 -24.87 -19.63
C GLY A 638 -17.27 -25.42 -19.81
N GLU A 639 -18.28 -24.56 -19.73
CA GLU A 639 -19.69 -24.94 -19.84
C GLU A 639 -20.25 -24.71 -21.26
N ARG A 640 -19.72 -23.73 -22.02
CA ARG A 640 -20.29 -23.30 -23.32
C ARG A 640 -19.24 -23.30 -24.43
N ALA A 641 -19.40 -24.20 -25.40
CA ALA A 641 -18.47 -24.33 -26.53
C ALA A 641 -18.39 -23.06 -27.41
N GLU A 642 -19.49 -22.30 -27.50
CA GLU A 642 -19.57 -21.02 -28.22
C GLU A 642 -18.74 -19.93 -27.52
N ASP A 643 -18.80 -19.86 -26.19
CA ASP A 643 -17.97 -18.96 -25.37
C ASP A 643 -16.48 -19.26 -25.54
N ALA A 644 -16.11 -20.54 -25.65
CA ALA A 644 -14.73 -20.95 -25.85
C ALA A 644 -14.16 -20.46 -27.20
N ALA A 645 -14.95 -20.49 -28.28
CA ALA A 645 -14.52 -19.99 -29.58
C ALA A 645 -14.40 -18.46 -29.60
N CYS A 646 -15.41 -17.76 -29.07
CA CYS A 646 -15.44 -16.31 -28.98
C CYS A 646 -14.26 -15.77 -28.13
N PHE A 647 -14.04 -16.36 -26.95
CA PHE A 647 -12.94 -15.97 -26.07
C PHE A 647 -11.56 -16.27 -26.66
N ARG A 648 -11.38 -17.39 -27.37
CA ARG A 648 -10.12 -17.67 -28.09
C ARG A 648 -9.81 -16.60 -29.14
N GLY A 649 -10.83 -16.15 -29.88
CA GLY A 649 -10.71 -15.05 -30.84
C GLY A 649 -10.28 -13.74 -30.19
N PHE A 650 -10.95 -13.35 -29.09
CA PHE A 650 -10.54 -12.22 -28.26
C PHE A 650 -9.09 -12.33 -27.82
N LEU A 651 -8.73 -13.44 -27.17
CA LEU A 651 -7.42 -13.62 -26.55
C LEU A 651 -6.28 -13.54 -27.58
N ALA A 652 -6.51 -14.06 -28.80
CA ALA A 652 -5.57 -13.95 -29.90
C ALA A 652 -5.36 -12.48 -30.32
N ASN A 653 -6.46 -11.74 -30.57
CA ASN A 653 -6.41 -10.33 -30.96
C ASN A 653 -5.82 -9.45 -29.85
N TYR A 654 -6.24 -9.65 -28.61
CA TYR A 654 -5.77 -8.91 -27.44
C TYR A 654 -4.26 -9.11 -27.21
N LYS A 655 -3.76 -10.34 -27.28
CA LYS A 655 -2.32 -10.63 -27.16
C LYS A 655 -1.52 -10.03 -28.31
N ALA A 656 -2.04 -10.09 -29.53
CA ALA A 656 -1.40 -9.50 -30.70
C ALA A 656 -1.32 -7.97 -30.60
N TRP A 657 -2.45 -7.32 -30.27
CA TRP A 657 -2.55 -5.88 -30.05
C TRP A 657 -1.63 -5.40 -28.92
N ARG A 658 -1.63 -6.09 -27.76
CA ARG A 658 -0.72 -5.75 -26.66
C ARG A 658 0.74 -5.82 -27.09
N ARG A 659 1.16 -6.89 -27.77
CA ARG A 659 2.56 -7.06 -28.20
C ARG A 659 3.04 -5.95 -29.13
N THR A 660 2.18 -5.48 -30.03
CA THR A 660 2.55 -4.44 -31.00
C THR A 660 2.58 -3.05 -30.36
N ARG A 661 1.71 -2.79 -29.38
CA ARG A 661 1.64 -1.50 -28.68
C ARG A 661 2.67 -1.35 -27.56
N LEU A 662 3.10 -2.45 -26.95
CA LEU A 662 4.10 -2.47 -25.87
C LEU A 662 5.55 -2.31 -26.37
N ASN A 663 5.80 -2.19 -27.67
CA ASN A 663 7.15 -2.02 -28.21
C ASN A 663 7.22 -0.99 -29.37
N PRO A 664 7.01 0.32 -29.09
CA PRO A 664 7.05 1.40 -30.08
C PRO A 664 8.43 1.55 -30.73
N ALA A 665 9.53 1.24 -30.03
CA ALA A 665 10.86 1.19 -30.63
C ALA A 665 10.98 0.11 -31.72
N ALA A 666 10.31 -1.04 -31.54
CA ALA A 666 10.16 -2.04 -32.60
C ALA A 666 9.15 -1.62 -33.67
N ALA A 667 8.10 -0.85 -33.35
CA ALA A 667 7.10 -0.36 -34.31
C ALA A 667 7.63 0.78 -35.22
N ALA A 668 8.54 1.62 -34.71
CA ALA A 668 9.24 2.64 -35.48
C ALA A 668 10.22 2.01 -36.48
N LYS A 669 10.90 0.93 -36.09
CA LYS A 669 11.79 0.10 -36.93
C LYS A 669 11.07 -1.07 -37.64
N ALA A 670 9.74 -1.19 -37.46
CA ALA A 670 8.97 -2.31 -37.98
C ALA A 670 8.84 -2.20 -39.50
N THR A 671 9.08 -3.33 -40.18
CA THR A 671 8.67 -3.50 -41.57
C THR A 671 7.18 -3.20 -41.73
N VAL A 672 6.77 -2.73 -42.92
CA VAL A 672 5.36 -2.46 -43.27
C VAL A 672 4.44 -3.61 -42.85
N SER A 673 4.89 -4.86 -43.02
CA SER A 673 4.18 -6.07 -42.59
C SER A 673 3.83 -6.11 -41.09
N ALA A 674 4.72 -5.67 -40.22
CA ALA A 674 4.48 -5.66 -38.77
C ALA A 674 3.51 -4.54 -38.35
N ARG A 675 3.53 -3.38 -39.03
CA ARG A 675 2.51 -2.33 -38.86
C ARG A 675 1.13 -2.79 -39.34
N MET A 676 1.06 -3.45 -40.48
CA MET A 676 -0.19 -4.04 -40.99
C MET A 676 -0.76 -5.11 -40.04
N LYS A 677 0.08 -5.96 -39.45
CA LYS A 677 -0.35 -6.94 -38.43
C LYS A 677 -0.87 -6.28 -37.15
N ALA A 678 -0.25 -5.19 -36.71
CA ALA A 678 -0.72 -4.42 -35.56
C ALA A 678 -2.10 -3.80 -35.83
N GLN A 679 -2.26 -3.17 -36.99
CA GLN A 679 -3.54 -2.59 -37.41
C GLN A 679 -4.63 -3.66 -37.52
N ALA A 680 -4.33 -4.81 -38.15
CA ALA A 680 -5.25 -5.92 -38.25
C ALA A 680 -5.67 -6.49 -36.87
N ALA A 681 -4.76 -6.51 -35.89
CA ALA A 681 -5.08 -6.92 -34.53
C ALA A 681 -6.00 -5.90 -33.83
N THR A 682 -5.75 -4.60 -33.99
CA THR A 682 -6.62 -3.53 -33.49
C THR A 682 -8.01 -3.62 -34.11
N ASP A 683 -8.09 -3.77 -35.44
CA ASP A 683 -9.36 -3.87 -36.17
C ASP A 683 -10.12 -5.16 -35.80
N GLY A 684 -9.40 -6.27 -35.61
CA GLY A 684 -9.95 -7.52 -35.09
C GLY A 684 -10.53 -7.36 -33.68
N LEU A 685 -9.88 -6.60 -32.79
CA LEU A 685 -10.38 -6.33 -31.45
C LEU A 685 -11.59 -5.39 -31.49
N LYS A 686 -11.57 -4.32 -32.31
CA LYS A 686 -12.74 -3.45 -32.54
C LYS A 686 -13.94 -4.22 -33.04
N SER A 687 -13.73 -5.07 -34.04
CA SER A 687 -14.78 -5.93 -34.60
C SER A 687 -15.35 -6.84 -33.52
N TRP A 688 -14.48 -7.46 -32.72
CA TRP A 688 -14.89 -8.31 -31.61
C TRP A 688 -15.71 -7.55 -30.54
N LEU A 689 -15.31 -6.34 -30.15
CA LEU A 689 -16.02 -5.54 -29.14
C LEU A 689 -17.46 -5.17 -29.57
N LYS A 690 -17.66 -4.98 -30.88
CA LYS A 690 -18.97 -4.69 -31.49
C LYS A 690 -19.87 -5.93 -31.65
N GLN A 691 -19.35 -7.14 -31.47
CA GLN A 691 -20.17 -8.34 -31.57
C GLN A 691 -21.16 -8.39 -30.38
N PRO A 692 -22.44 -8.75 -30.63
CA PRO A 692 -23.36 -9.02 -29.54
C PRO A 692 -22.83 -10.19 -28.71
N GLN A 693 -22.97 -10.11 -27.39
CA GLN A 693 -22.69 -11.29 -26.57
C GLN A 693 -23.69 -12.40 -26.91
N PRO A 694 -23.24 -13.66 -26.97
CA PRO A 694 -24.18 -14.77 -27.00
C PRO A 694 -25.07 -14.67 -25.76
N LEU A 695 -26.38 -14.54 -25.98
CA LEU A 695 -27.35 -14.50 -24.88
C LEU A 695 -27.25 -15.81 -24.10
N PRO A 696 -27.33 -15.79 -22.75
CA PRO A 696 -27.38 -17.02 -21.99
C PRO A 696 -28.57 -17.84 -22.49
N THR A 697 -28.30 -19.05 -22.99
CA THR A 697 -29.35 -20.04 -23.21
C THR A 697 -30.04 -20.26 -21.86
N PRO A 698 -31.36 -20.09 -21.76
CA PRO A 698 -32.04 -20.27 -20.49
C PRO A 698 -31.75 -21.67 -19.98
N VAL A 699 -31.09 -21.75 -18.82
CA VAL A 699 -30.92 -23.00 -18.10
C VAL A 699 -32.33 -23.48 -17.79
N ALA A 700 -32.72 -24.65 -18.33
CA ALA A 700 -33.96 -25.28 -17.94
C ALA A 700 -33.93 -25.41 -16.41
N ALA A 701 -34.88 -24.75 -15.73
CA ALA A 701 -34.99 -24.84 -14.28
C ALA A 701 -35.05 -26.32 -13.86
N PRO A 702 -34.39 -26.72 -12.75
CA PRO A 702 -34.47 -28.08 -12.25
C PRO A 702 -35.90 -28.49 -11.91
#